data_AF-A0A4U1AC79-F1
#
_entry.id   AF-A0A4U1AC79-F1
#
_cell.length_a   1.000
_cell.length_b   1.000
_cell.length_c   1.000
_cell.angle_alpha   90.00
_cell.angle_beta   90.00
_cell.angle_gamma   90.00
#
_symmetry.space_group_name_H-M   'P 1'
#
loop_
_entity.id
_entity.type
_entity.pdbx_description
1 polymer ?
#
loop_
_entity_poly.entity_id
_entity_poly.type
_entity_poly.pdbx_seq_one_letter_code
_entity_poly.pdbx_strand_id
1 'polypeptide(L)'
;MNQQKRIDKVLDAVETRIQAEVGALLGADFSLGGGERKLVSKEEAFDSLQGKQICAQMDITGEVTGKSCLLIGIKDAILLGGTLIMLPAAELKEVIGREEYSDEIEDSYGEIANIIAGSFTKDFEELYPKSCRFVRKEQEILLPVKVDIDADTPVANGTYYQFVSSMVLDGHQMGNLVLLMPAATFELQDERNKEQPSKETVVARSESKPVAGEDSRQDTLTETAVAKKPPAVAKFDVVKHQKKINRLLAECQARIEKEVAILLGTDITLSNLENRILKKEEFFEDHVSGRQVLADMEVAGEGEVKSYLAMSVKDAIHLGGKLIMLPPAELESVVSAQDFSVDARDAYGEIANIISGVYTAVFEEQYTEKLRFIRKELRDIEPAKVDVASTEPIPDTTYYVSSVSIAVDKKQLGRVHMLFPATLLRLADEQEETAVPEKEQHRSAEKESLPPAEQTAGRTAAVSTAGGNSAARPSQAEAKKQQKIIDKILAACRDRMAEEVSALLGTEVTLSNLENLIVGKEEFFFDEVTGKQVIANMDVTGELEGKSYLSIGLRDAIRIGGTLIMLPSSELDSVAAAEDFNEDTQDAFGEIANIIAGVYTAGFEEMYPRKVRFIKTGLQQVAPMKVDIADAEPFPDQDYYLSRMDLALGTHGLGKIHLLFPADLLQLDGLRGGSDGADNEAGVSTSAAVGGGGPASGQEPGRAAGGDSSGLLDILVVGDDDAEARKIAAVLGESGYAIKILSFKDNLHGFIPGKLKAIYLVMQEVNEQAFGVAIKISSACSVPLIAAGPGWTRTKVIKAVKYGVRDILLTPASQEDIRENINSNLLEMAA
;
A
#
# COMPACT_ATOMS: atom_id res chain seq x y z
N MET A 1 37.02 2.21 -6.04
CA MET A 1 36.26 2.36 -4.78
C MET A 1 35.33 1.16 -4.72
N ASN A 2 35.27 0.40 -3.62
CA ASN A 2 34.32 -0.71 -3.49
C ASN A 2 32.91 -0.13 -3.72
N GLN A 3 32.12 -0.73 -4.62
CA GLN A 3 30.80 -0.25 -5.03
C GLN A 3 29.88 -0.02 -3.81
N GLN A 4 29.99 -0.88 -2.80
CA GLN A 4 29.31 -0.72 -1.51
C GLN A 4 29.67 0.61 -0.82
N LYS A 5 30.96 0.92 -0.69
CA LYS A 5 31.44 2.19 -0.08
C LYS A 5 30.97 3.44 -0.83
N ARG A 6 30.68 3.31 -2.12
CA ARG A 6 30.13 4.41 -2.91
C ARG A 6 28.66 4.60 -2.54
N ILE A 7 27.86 3.53 -2.52
CA ILE A 7 26.45 3.57 -2.14
C ILE A 7 26.29 4.03 -0.70
N ASP A 8 27.12 3.55 0.23
CA ASP A 8 27.19 4.02 1.62
C ASP A 8 27.25 5.56 1.69
N LYS A 9 28.13 6.16 0.87
CA LYS A 9 28.32 7.61 0.84
C LYS A 9 27.11 8.35 0.25
N VAL A 10 26.42 7.76 -0.72
CA VAL A 10 25.16 8.31 -1.25
C VAL A 10 24.08 8.25 -0.18
N LEU A 11 23.97 7.12 0.53
CA LEU A 11 22.99 6.94 1.61
C LEU A 11 23.22 7.90 2.79
N ASP A 12 24.47 8.25 3.11
CA ASP A 12 24.76 9.29 4.11
C ASP A 12 24.18 10.67 3.71
N ALA A 13 24.24 11.01 2.41
CA ALA A 13 23.66 12.24 1.88
C ALA A 13 22.13 12.18 1.86
N VAL A 14 21.57 11.04 1.44
CA VAL A 14 20.13 10.80 1.46
C VAL A 14 19.55 10.92 2.86
N GLU A 15 20.20 10.35 3.87
CA GLU A 15 19.78 10.44 5.27
C GLU A 15 19.66 11.91 5.70
N THR A 16 20.69 12.72 5.42
CA THR A 16 20.71 14.15 5.73
C THR A 16 19.59 14.90 5.00
N ARG A 17 19.34 14.56 3.73
CA ARG A 17 18.30 15.19 2.91
C ARG A 17 16.90 14.84 3.39
N ILE A 18 16.65 13.56 3.69
CA ILE A 18 15.38 13.10 4.26
C ILE A 18 15.09 13.85 5.56
N GLN A 19 16.07 13.98 6.46
CA GLN A 19 15.91 14.74 7.71
C GLN A 19 15.44 16.17 7.46
N ALA A 20 16.09 16.85 6.51
CA ALA A 20 15.76 18.23 6.17
C ALA A 20 14.39 18.36 5.47
N GLU A 21 14.09 17.53 4.48
CA GLU A 21 12.86 17.62 3.68
C GLU A 21 11.64 17.15 4.48
N VAL A 22 11.73 16.03 5.21
CA VAL A 22 10.64 15.52 6.05
C VAL A 22 10.44 16.41 7.28
N GLY A 23 11.51 16.86 7.94
CA GLY A 23 11.40 17.79 9.07
C GLY A 23 10.75 19.12 8.66
N ALA A 24 11.12 19.67 7.49
CA ALA A 24 10.50 20.87 6.95
C ALA A 24 9.01 20.66 6.60
N LEU A 25 8.66 19.51 6.04
CA LEU A 25 7.27 19.15 5.73
C LEU A 25 6.41 19.07 6.99
N LEU A 26 6.91 18.39 8.03
CA LEU A 26 6.20 18.21 9.29
C LEU A 26 6.20 19.48 10.16
N GLY A 27 7.15 20.40 9.92
CA GLY A 27 7.38 21.54 10.81
C GLY A 27 7.91 21.13 12.19
N ALA A 28 8.62 20.01 12.25
CA ALA A 28 9.10 19.36 13.48
C ALA A 28 10.56 18.93 13.35
N ASP A 29 11.24 18.73 14.48
CA ASP A 29 12.63 18.25 14.51
C ASP A 29 12.65 16.74 14.20
N PHE A 30 12.83 16.40 12.93
CA PHE A 30 12.98 15.02 12.47
C PHE A 30 14.45 14.65 12.27
N SER A 31 14.89 13.56 12.90
CA SER A 31 16.24 13.06 12.77
C SER A 31 16.32 11.57 12.52
N LEU A 32 17.32 11.19 11.74
CA LEU A 32 17.70 9.83 11.40
C LEU A 32 19.05 9.53 12.07
N GLY A 33 19.26 8.28 12.48
CA GLY A 33 20.53 7.88 13.05
C GLY A 33 20.78 6.38 13.03
N GLY A 34 22.05 6.00 13.11
CA GLY A 34 22.46 4.61 13.29
C GLY A 34 22.41 3.75 12.03
N GLY A 35 22.54 4.35 10.84
CA GLY A 35 22.48 3.73 9.51
C GLY A 35 23.20 2.38 9.35
N GLU A 36 22.55 1.27 9.77
CA GLU A 36 23.06 -0.08 9.56
C GLU A 36 22.85 -0.47 8.10
N ARG A 37 23.91 -1.00 7.48
CA ARG A 37 23.92 -1.34 6.05
C ARG A 37 24.48 -2.72 5.84
N LYS A 38 23.69 -3.61 5.25
CA LYS A 38 24.10 -5.01 5.01
C LYS A 38 23.38 -5.62 3.83
N LEU A 39 24.01 -6.65 3.25
CA LEU A 39 23.36 -7.53 2.29
C LEU A 39 22.56 -8.58 3.04
N VAL A 40 21.28 -8.73 2.69
CA VAL A 40 20.33 -9.67 3.29
C VAL A 40 19.51 -10.34 2.20
N SER A 41 19.03 -11.56 2.45
CA SER A 41 17.96 -12.12 1.62
C SER A 41 16.62 -11.44 1.90
N LYS A 42 15.64 -11.59 1.00
CA LYS A 42 14.24 -11.20 1.26
C LYS A 42 13.76 -11.76 2.60
N GLU A 43 13.99 -13.04 2.83
CA GLU A 43 13.62 -13.72 4.07
C GLU A 43 14.26 -13.09 5.30
N GLU A 44 15.58 -12.88 5.30
CA GLU A 44 16.30 -12.27 6.42
C GLU A 44 15.81 -10.85 6.72
N ALA A 45 15.49 -10.07 5.67
CA ALA A 45 14.97 -8.72 5.81
C ALA A 45 13.62 -8.71 6.53
N PHE A 46 12.64 -9.48 6.05
CA PHE A 46 11.29 -9.52 6.65
C PHE A 46 11.26 -10.23 8.00
N ASP A 47 12.14 -11.22 8.22
CA ASP A 47 12.29 -11.88 9.53
C ASP A 47 12.77 -10.92 10.64
N SER A 48 13.49 -9.86 10.29
CA SER A 48 13.97 -8.87 11.27
C SER A 48 12.90 -7.87 11.72
N LEU A 49 11.78 -7.79 11.00
CA LEU A 49 10.70 -6.83 11.26
C LEU A 49 9.67 -7.41 12.24
N GLN A 50 9.01 -6.53 12.99
CA GLN A 50 8.01 -6.90 14.01
C GLN A 50 6.72 -6.09 13.83
N GLY A 51 5.58 -6.70 14.13
CA GLY A 51 4.27 -6.06 14.01
C GLY A 51 3.88 -5.72 12.57
N LYS A 52 2.81 -4.94 12.40
CA LYS A 52 2.37 -4.44 11.09
C LYS A 52 3.35 -3.38 10.59
N GLN A 53 3.66 -3.47 9.30
CA GLN A 53 4.51 -2.52 8.59
C GLN A 53 3.67 -1.80 7.53
N ILE A 54 4.00 -0.55 7.23
CA ILE A 54 3.62 0.08 5.98
C ILE A 54 4.74 -0.16 4.99
N CYS A 55 4.43 -0.80 3.87
CA CYS A 55 5.35 -1.06 2.77
C CYS A 55 5.03 -0.12 1.62
N ALA A 56 5.82 0.93 1.44
CA ALA A 56 5.77 1.76 0.25
C ALA A 56 6.68 1.15 -0.83
N GLN A 57 6.06 0.59 -1.87
CA GLN A 57 6.78 0.01 -3.01
C GLN A 57 7.40 1.13 -3.85
N MET A 58 8.64 0.94 -4.27
CA MET A 58 9.42 1.93 -5.00
C MET A 58 10.07 1.31 -6.23
N ASP A 59 9.76 1.84 -7.40
CA ASP A 59 10.46 1.48 -8.62
C ASP A 59 11.74 2.30 -8.76
N ILE A 60 12.83 1.62 -9.08
CA ILE A 60 14.09 2.22 -9.50
C ILE A 60 14.07 2.22 -11.03
N THR A 61 14.18 3.41 -11.62
CA THR A 61 14.12 3.64 -13.07
C THR A 61 15.34 4.41 -13.55
N GLY A 62 15.75 4.27 -14.80
CA GLY A 62 16.93 4.95 -15.37
C GLY A 62 17.90 3.97 -16.04
N GLU A 63 19.20 4.24 -15.95
CA GLU A 63 20.25 3.30 -16.37
C GLU A 63 20.30 2.04 -15.50
N VAL A 64 19.71 2.12 -14.32
CA VAL A 64 19.58 1.00 -13.39
C VAL A 64 18.10 0.81 -13.08
N THR A 65 17.62 -0.43 -13.20
CA THR A 65 16.23 -0.77 -12.96
C THR A 65 16.08 -1.86 -11.91
N GLY A 66 15.02 -1.77 -11.12
CA GLY A 66 14.71 -2.76 -10.09
C GLY A 66 13.56 -2.31 -9.20
N LYS A 67 13.02 -3.24 -8.42
CA LYS A 67 12.01 -2.94 -7.40
C LYS A 67 12.66 -2.86 -6.03
N SER A 68 12.33 -1.82 -5.30
CA SER A 68 12.73 -1.56 -3.92
C SER A 68 11.49 -1.35 -3.06
N CYS A 69 11.64 -1.40 -1.74
CA CYS A 69 10.56 -1.01 -0.85
C CYS A 69 11.08 -0.28 0.37
N LEU A 70 10.28 0.67 0.83
CA LEU A 70 10.46 1.40 2.08
C LEU A 70 9.47 0.85 3.11
N LEU A 71 10.00 0.41 4.24
CA LEU A 71 9.27 -0.24 5.32
C LEU A 71 9.39 0.59 6.59
N ILE A 72 8.26 0.78 7.26
CA ILE A 72 8.16 1.46 8.57
C ILE A 72 7.08 0.77 9.41
N GLY A 73 7.19 0.80 10.74
CA GLY A 73 6.12 0.30 11.61
C GLY A 73 4.82 1.10 11.45
N ILE A 74 3.66 0.44 11.49
CA ILE A 74 2.36 1.11 11.31
C ILE A 74 2.14 2.27 12.29
N LYS A 75 2.60 2.12 13.54
CA LYS A 75 2.50 3.17 14.57
C LYS A 75 3.31 4.40 14.23
N ASP A 76 4.50 4.19 13.67
CA ASP A 76 5.40 5.26 13.25
C ASP A 76 4.85 5.95 11.99
N ALA A 77 4.27 5.20 11.04
CA ALA A 77 3.58 5.76 9.89
C ALA A 77 2.36 6.61 10.29
N ILE A 78 1.54 6.12 11.23
CA ILE A 78 0.42 6.88 11.82
C ILE A 78 0.93 8.15 12.50
N LEU A 79 2.01 8.06 13.28
CA LEU A 79 2.61 9.20 13.95
C LEU A 79 3.06 10.26 12.93
N LEU A 80 3.77 9.86 11.88
CA LEU A 80 4.25 10.76 10.82
C LEU A 80 3.09 11.37 10.02
N GLY A 81 2.19 10.53 9.49
CA GLY A 81 1.04 10.97 8.69
C GLY A 81 0.08 11.84 9.50
N GLY A 82 -0.25 11.41 10.72
CA GLY A 82 -1.12 12.16 11.64
C GLY A 82 -0.51 13.48 12.09
N THR A 83 0.82 13.56 12.25
CA THR A 83 1.51 14.84 12.53
C THR A 83 1.40 15.77 11.33
N LEU A 84 1.54 15.27 10.10
CA LEU A 84 1.44 16.07 8.88
C LEU A 84 0.06 16.74 8.72
N ILE A 85 -1.02 16.02 9.04
CA ILE A 85 -2.39 16.58 9.04
C ILE A 85 -2.77 17.27 10.35
N MET A 86 -1.80 17.48 11.24
CA MET A 86 -1.96 18.17 12.51
C MET A 86 -3.05 17.58 13.41
N LEU A 87 -3.15 16.25 13.48
CA LEU A 87 -4.05 15.60 14.43
C LEU A 87 -3.71 16.06 15.87
N PRO A 88 -4.73 16.41 16.69
CA PRO A 88 -4.52 16.74 18.08
C PRO A 88 -3.77 15.63 18.82
N ALA A 89 -2.82 15.97 19.69
CA ALA A 89 -1.96 14.98 20.35
C ALA A 89 -2.72 13.87 21.12
N ALA A 90 -3.90 14.19 21.67
CA ALA A 90 -4.75 13.21 22.35
C ALA A 90 -5.37 12.20 21.36
N GLU A 91 -5.88 12.70 20.23
CA GLU A 91 -6.46 11.89 19.16
C GLU A 91 -5.39 11.05 18.47
N LEU A 92 -4.25 11.65 18.13
CA LEU A 92 -3.12 10.95 17.53
C LEU A 92 -2.66 9.79 18.41
N LYS A 93 -2.59 9.98 19.72
CA LYS A 93 -2.25 8.90 20.66
C LYS A 93 -3.28 7.78 20.69
N GLU A 94 -4.57 8.11 20.57
CA GLU A 94 -5.66 7.13 20.49
C GLU A 94 -5.58 6.30 19.21
N VAL A 95 -5.43 6.97 18.07
CA VAL A 95 -5.30 6.36 16.73
C VAL A 95 -4.05 5.48 16.64
N ILE A 96 -2.90 5.92 17.16
CA ILE A 96 -1.67 5.10 17.29
C ILE A 96 -1.93 3.88 18.17
N GLY A 97 -2.65 4.06 19.28
CA GLY A 97 -3.00 2.97 20.20
C GLY A 97 -3.87 1.90 19.56
N ARG A 98 -4.76 2.29 18.64
CA ARG A 98 -5.64 1.40 17.88
C ARG A 98 -5.02 0.85 16.59
N GLU A 99 -3.87 1.38 16.18
CA GLU A 99 -3.26 1.13 14.87
C GLU A 99 -4.23 1.43 13.71
N GLU A 100 -5.02 2.50 13.87
CA GLU A 100 -6.02 2.92 12.89
C GLU A 100 -5.35 3.77 11.80
N TYR A 101 -4.99 3.11 10.70
CA TYR A 101 -4.38 3.74 9.53
C TYR A 101 -5.48 4.07 8.51
N SER A 102 -6.14 5.20 8.71
CA SER A 102 -7.24 5.68 7.86
C SER A 102 -6.73 6.21 6.51
N ASP A 103 -7.62 6.33 5.53
CA ASP A 103 -7.31 6.88 4.20
C ASP A 103 -6.62 8.26 4.28
N GLU A 104 -7.04 9.14 5.21
CA GLU A 104 -6.40 10.45 5.41
C GLU A 104 -4.96 10.34 5.91
N ILE A 105 -4.69 9.43 6.85
CA ILE A 105 -3.36 9.18 7.38
C ILE A 105 -2.50 8.47 6.34
N GLU A 106 -3.11 7.56 5.58
CA GLU A 106 -2.49 6.85 4.47
C GLU A 106 -2.01 7.83 3.39
N ASP A 107 -2.87 8.73 2.92
CA ASP A 107 -2.51 9.76 1.95
C ASP A 107 -1.37 10.64 2.47
N SER A 108 -1.46 11.03 3.74
CA SER A 108 -0.49 11.92 4.38
C SER A 108 0.88 11.27 4.56
N TYR A 109 0.93 10.03 5.02
CA TYR A 109 2.18 9.28 5.04
C TYR A 109 2.68 8.99 3.62
N GLY A 110 1.78 8.81 2.65
CA GLY A 110 2.11 8.67 1.25
C GLY A 110 2.90 9.84 0.69
N GLU A 111 2.56 11.07 1.09
CA GLU A 111 3.34 12.28 0.75
C GLU A 111 4.73 12.28 1.39
N ILE A 112 4.86 11.80 2.63
CA ILE A 112 6.15 11.63 3.30
C ILE A 112 7.00 10.60 2.57
N ALA A 113 6.42 9.46 2.19
CA ALA A 113 7.09 8.43 1.42
C ALA A 113 7.51 8.91 0.01
N ASN A 114 6.69 9.76 -0.64
CA ASN A 114 7.05 10.43 -1.90
C ASN A 114 8.27 11.34 -1.73
N ILE A 115 8.33 12.13 -0.65
CA ILE A 115 9.47 13.00 -0.34
C ILE A 115 10.73 12.18 -0.08
N ILE A 116 10.61 11.06 0.65
CA ILE A 116 11.71 10.13 0.86
C ILE A 116 12.22 9.59 -0.49
N ALA A 117 11.33 9.09 -1.36
CA ALA A 117 11.71 8.64 -2.70
C ALA A 117 12.38 9.74 -3.54
N GLY A 118 11.87 10.97 -3.43
CA GLY A 118 12.44 12.16 -4.06
C GLY A 118 13.86 12.48 -3.55
N SER A 119 14.10 12.34 -2.25
CA SER A 119 15.43 12.50 -1.65
C SER A 119 16.41 11.45 -2.18
N PHE A 120 16.01 10.17 -2.23
CA PHE A 120 16.79 9.11 -2.85
C PHE A 120 17.12 9.42 -4.31
N THR A 121 16.13 9.83 -5.11
CA THR A 121 16.33 10.22 -6.51
C THR A 121 17.40 11.29 -6.65
N LYS A 122 17.26 12.43 -5.96
CA LYS A 122 18.17 13.57 -6.09
C LYS A 122 19.61 13.18 -5.78
N ASP A 123 19.85 12.53 -4.64
CA ASP A 123 21.22 12.21 -4.23
C ASP A 123 21.84 11.09 -5.07
N PHE A 124 21.04 10.13 -5.55
CA PHE A 124 21.56 9.15 -6.50
C PHE A 124 21.86 9.78 -7.87
N GLU A 125 21.03 10.68 -8.39
CA GLU A 125 21.33 11.42 -9.63
C GLU A 125 22.59 12.30 -9.49
N GLU A 126 22.81 12.92 -8.33
CA GLU A 126 23.97 13.78 -8.06
C GLU A 126 25.27 13.00 -7.81
N LEU A 127 25.22 11.88 -7.09
CA LEU A 127 26.40 11.23 -6.51
C LEU A 127 26.67 9.83 -7.06
N TYR A 128 25.69 9.17 -7.69
CA TYR A 128 25.84 7.83 -8.24
C TYR A 128 26.12 7.89 -9.77
N PRO A 129 27.08 7.09 -10.30
CA PRO A 129 27.53 7.24 -11.69
C PRO A 129 26.51 6.88 -12.77
N LYS A 130 25.51 6.07 -12.43
CA LYS A 130 24.45 5.66 -13.36
C LYS A 130 23.19 6.39 -12.97
N SER A 131 22.50 6.98 -13.93
CA SER A 131 21.21 7.62 -13.65
C SER A 131 20.24 6.62 -13.03
N CYS A 132 19.69 6.94 -11.87
CA CYS A 132 18.59 6.17 -11.28
C CYS A 132 17.67 7.06 -10.46
N ARG A 133 16.37 6.80 -10.59
CA ARG A 133 15.28 7.54 -9.99
C ARG A 133 14.37 6.57 -9.24
N PHE A 134 14.10 6.91 -7.99
CA PHE A 134 13.22 6.18 -7.09
C PHE A 134 11.82 6.79 -7.18
N VAL A 135 10.85 5.98 -7.57
CA VAL A 135 9.45 6.40 -7.75
C VAL A 135 8.58 5.55 -6.84
N ARG A 136 7.96 6.17 -5.83
CA ARG A 136 6.92 5.51 -5.02
C ARG A 136 5.76 5.13 -5.95
N LYS A 137 5.30 3.89 -5.84
CA LYS A 137 4.16 3.36 -6.57
C LYS A 137 2.96 3.25 -5.65
N GLU A 138 2.91 2.16 -4.92
CA GLU A 138 1.82 1.83 -4.01
C GLU A 138 2.32 1.81 -2.57
N GLN A 139 1.39 1.85 -1.63
CA GLN A 139 1.66 1.55 -0.24
C GLN A 139 0.63 0.55 0.27
N GLU A 140 1.06 -0.39 1.11
CA GLU A 140 0.19 -1.40 1.67
C GLU A 140 0.53 -1.68 3.13
N ILE A 141 -0.48 -2.09 3.90
CA ILE A 141 -0.28 -2.63 5.24
C ILE A 141 0.16 -4.08 5.08
N LEU A 142 1.35 -4.38 5.58
CA LEU A 142 1.98 -5.68 5.41
C LEU A 142 2.34 -6.28 6.78
N LEU A 143 2.12 -7.59 6.89
CA LEU A 143 2.52 -8.39 8.05
C LEU A 143 3.75 -9.21 7.64
N PRO A 144 4.97 -8.90 8.14
CA PRO A 144 6.20 -9.53 7.68
C PRO A 144 6.18 -11.07 7.70
N VAL A 145 5.49 -11.63 8.69
CA VAL A 145 5.26 -13.06 8.90
C VAL A 145 4.36 -13.72 7.86
N LYS A 146 3.46 -12.96 7.22
CA LYS A 146 2.56 -13.42 6.14
C LYS A 146 3.16 -13.21 4.75
N VAL A 147 4.35 -12.61 4.64
CA VAL A 147 5.03 -12.45 3.36
C VAL A 147 5.41 -13.81 2.81
N ASP A 148 4.91 -14.11 1.62
CA ASP A 148 5.39 -15.23 0.83
C ASP A 148 6.80 -14.88 0.31
N ILE A 149 7.79 -15.64 0.79
CA ILE A 149 9.19 -15.43 0.45
C ILE A 149 9.45 -15.74 -1.01
N ASP A 150 8.68 -16.65 -1.60
CA ASP A 150 8.84 -17.07 -2.99
C ASP A 150 8.03 -16.22 -3.98
N ALA A 151 7.04 -15.46 -3.48
CA ALA A 151 6.30 -14.50 -4.30
C ALA A 151 7.16 -13.29 -4.70
N ASP A 152 6.78 -12.62 -5.78
CA ASP A 152 7.44 -11.38 -6.21
C ASP A 152 6.98 -10.12 -5.45
N THR A 153 6.03 -10.28 -4.53
CA THR A 153 5.48 -9.22 -3.69
C THR A 153 5.91 -9.38 -2.22
N PRO A 154 6.11 -8.28 -1.47
CA PRO A 154 6.12 -6.89 -1.94
C PRO A 154 7.39 -6.54 -2.76
N VAL A 155 8.41 -7.41 -2.71
CA VAL A 155 9.61 -7.36 -3.55
C VAL A 155 9.99 -8.77 -4.00
N ALA A 156 10.66 -8.89 -5.14
CA ALA A 156 11.09 -10.16 -5.72
C ALA A 156 11.96 -10.99 -4.76
N ASN A 157 11.93 -12.31 -4.87
CA ASN A 157 12.88 -13.12 -4.10
C ASN A 157 14.31 -12.86 -4.59
N GLY A 158 15.19 -12.39 -3.71
CA GLY A 158 16.53 -11.95 -4.08
C GLY A 158 17.37 -11.48 -2.90
N THR A 159 18.60 -11.04 -3.21
CA THR A 159 19.49 -10.37 -2.26
C THR A 159 19.27 -8.87 -2.35
N TYR A 160 19.10 -8.25 -1.18
CA TYR A 160 18.87 -6.83 -1.02
C TYR A 160 20.00 -6.21 -0.21
N TYR A 161 20.37 -5.01 -0.59
CA TYR A 161 21.14 -4.12 0.24
C TYR A 161 20.17 -3.33 1.12
N GLN A 162 20.14 -3.70 2.39
CA GLN A 162 19.27 -3.13 3.40
C GLN A 162 19.95 -1.91 4.03
N PHE A 163 19.21 -0.80 4.09
CA PHE A 163 19.54 0.39 4.86
C PHE A 163 18.53 0.52 6.00
N VAL A 164 19.01 0.54 7.24
CA VAL A 164 18.19 0.68 8.46
C VAL A 164 18.62 1.92 9.21
N SER A 165 17.70 2.84 9.45
CA SER A 165 17.95 4.02 10.28
C SER A 165 16.90 4.16 11.37
N SER A 166 17.34 4.38 12.61
CA SER A 166 16.45 4.78 13.69
C SER A 166 15.90 6.18 13.44
N MET A 167 14.68 6.44 13.88
CA MET A 167 13.99 7.72 13.71
C MET A 167 13.74 8.39 15.06
N VAL A 168 13.82 9.72 15.09
CA VAL A 168 13.42 10.55 16.23
C VAL A 168 12.65 11.76 15.72
N LEU A 169 11.47 12.02 16.29
CA LEU A 169 10.61 13.16 15.98
C LEU A 169 10.35 14.00 17.24
N ASP A 170 10.77 15.27 17.26
CA ASP A 170 10.67 16.17 18.42
C ASP A 170 11.23 15.55 19.72
N GLY A 171 12.31 14.78 19.60
CA GLY A 171 12.92 14.04 20.71
C GLY A 171 12.19 12.75 21.12
N HIS A 172 11.07 12.41 20.48
CA HIS A 172 10.39 11.14 20.66
C HIS A 172 11.08 10.04 19.83
N GLN A 173 11.59 9.01 20.50
CA GLN A 173 12.20 7.86 19.84
C GLN A 173 11.12 7.04 19.12
N MET A 174 11.30 6.83 17.82
CA MET A 174 10.46 6.01 16.97
C MET A 174 11.16 4.69 16.61
N GLY A 175 10.47 3.85 15.83
CA GLY A 175 11.06 2.66 15.22
C GLY A 175 12.11 2.96 14.14
N ASN A 176 12.35 1.97 13.28
CA ASN A 176 13.34 2.07 12.21
C ASN A 176 12.66 2.35 10.86
N LEU A 177 13.29 3.20 10.06
CA LEU A 177 13.08 3.32 8.62
C LEU A 177 13.95 2.28 7.92
N VAL A 178 13.36 1.40 7.12
CA VAL A 178 14.09 0.34 6.41
C VAL A 178 13.88 0.48 4.91
N LEU A 179 14.96 0.65 4.14
CA LEU A 179 14.93 0.57 2.69
C LEU A 179 15.59 -0.73 2.21
N LEU A 180 14.92 -1.46 1.33
CA LEU A 180 15.48 -2.62 0.63
C LEU A 180 15.78 -2.28 -0.82
N MET A 181 17.06 -2.22 -1.19
CA MET A 181 17.50 -2.00 -2.57
C MET A 181 18.00 -3.30 -3.21
N PRO A 182 17.57 -3.67 -4.42
CA PRO A 182 18.00 -4.92 -5.05
C PRO A 182 19.51 -4.91 -5.29
N ALA A 183 20.25 -5.85 -4.67
CA ALA A 183 21.70 -5.86 -4.73
C ALA A 183 22.24 -6.04 -6.16
N ALA A 184 21.54 -6.84 -6.97
CA ALA A 184 21.87 -7.10 -8.36
C ALA A 184 21.83 -5.82 -9.22
N THR A 185 20.80 -4.99 -9.04
CA THR A 185 20.62 -3.68 -9.68
C THR A 185 21.85 -2.80 -9.44
N PHE A 186 22.39 -2.80 -8.22
CA PHE A 186 23.53 -1.95 -7.87
C PHE A 186 24.92 -2.61 -7.99
N GLU A 187 25.00 -3.79 -8.63
CA GLU A 187 26.25 -4.56 -8.81
C GLU A 187 26.93 -4.92 -7.48
N LEU A 188 26.16 -5.10 -6.42
CA LEU A 188 26.65 -5.53 -5.11
C LEU A 188 26.75 -7.05 -5.09
N GLN A 189 27.93 -7.58 -5.37
CA GLN A 189 28.19 -9.02 -5.30
C GLN A 189 28.36 -9.49 -3.84
N ASP A 190 27.76 -10.64 -3.53
CA ASP A 190 28.01 -11.35 -2.27
C ASP A 190 29.41 -12.01 -2.35
N GLU A 191 30.38 -11.47 -1.60
CA GLU A 191 31.76 -12.01 -1.57
C GLU A 191 31.82 -13.46 -1.08
N ARG A 192 30.74 -13.99 -0.51
CA ARG A 192 30.61 -15.40 -0.11
C ARG A 192 30.65 -16.40 -1.27
N ASN A 193 30.50 -15.96 -2.52
CA ASN A 193 30.43 -16.86 -3.69
C ASN A 193 31.69 -16.87 -4.59
N LYS A 194 32.80 -16.27 -4.16
CA LYS A 194 34.06 -16.21 -4.94
C LYS A 194 35.00 -17.42 -4.78
N GLU A 195 34.66 -18.42 -3.96
CA GLU A 195 35.48 -19.63 -3.79
C GLU A 195 34.83 -20.87 -4.45
N GLN A 196 34.64 -20.86 -5.77
CA GLN A 196 34.68 -22.11 -6.55
C GLN A 196 34.95 -21.84 -8.04
N PRO A 197 36.12 -22.24 -8.57
CA PRO A 197 36.43 -22.03 -9.99
C PRO A 197 35.75 -23.10 -10.86
N SER A 198 34.95 -22.64 -11.82
CA SER A 198 34.40 -23.44 -12.91
C SER A 198 35.52 -23.90 -13.86
N LYS A 199 35.65 -25.22 -14.06
CA LYS A 199 36.50 -25.78 -15.12
C LYS A 199 35.84 -25.59 -16.49
N GLU A 200 36.51 -24.82 -17.33
CA GLU A 200 36.32 -24.73 -18.78
C GLU A 200 36.31 -26.12 -19.42
N THR A 201 35.42 -26.34 -20.39
CA THR A 201 35.62 -27.36 -21.42
C THR A 201 35.65 -26.70 -22.79
N VAL A 202 36.82 -26.76 -23.39
CA VAL A 202 37.22 -26.21 -24.68
C VAL A 202 36.59 -27.01 -25.83
N VAL A 203 36.10 -26.27 -26.83
CA VAL A 203 35.59 -26.76 -28.12
C VAL A 203 36.72 -27.29 -29.00
N ALA A 204 36.53 -28.44 -29.64
CA ALA A 204 37.32 -28.89 -30.79
C ALA A 204 36.41 -29.42 -31.92
N ARG A 205 36.91 -29.24 -33.15
CA ARG A 205 36.23 -29.10 -34.44
C ARG A 205 36.58 -30.28 -35.38
N SER A 206 35.63 -30.81 -36.17
CA SER A 206 35.83 -31.32 -37.56
C SER A 206 34.49 -31.88 -38.10
N GLU A 207 33.83 -31.26 -39.08
CA GLU A 207 33.94 -31.49 -40.55
C GLU A 207 33.59 -32.91 -41.06
N SER A 208 32.46 -33.06 -41.77
CA SER A 208 32.38 -33.39 -43.23
C SER A 208 31.00 -33.95 -43.67
N LYS A 209 30.49 -33.45 -44.81
CA LYS A 209 29.37 -33.97 -45.65
C LYS A 209 29.86 -35.20 -46.49
N PRO A 210 29.16 -35.81 -47.51
CA PRO A 210 27.75 -35.73 -47.99
C PRO A 210 27.06 -37.07 -48.45
N VAL A 211 25.72 -37.02 -48.66
CA VAL A 211 24.91 -37.53 -49.83
C VAL A 211 24.48 -39.01 -50.02
N ALA A 212 23.20 -39.13 -50.43
CA ALA A 212 22.44 -40.19 -51.16
C ALA A 212 22.05 -41.46 -50.38
N GLY A 213 20.86 -42.04 -50.49
CA GLY A 213 19.70 -41.88 -51.37
C GLY A 213 18.89 -43.19 -51.35
N GLU A 214 17.59 -43.11 -51.64
CA GLU A 214 16.64 -44.21 -51.95
C GLU A 214 15.96 -45.01 -50.81
N ASP A 215 14.74 -44.58 -50.51
CA ASP A 215 13.46 -45.28 -50.79
C ASP A 215 13.33 -46.77 -50.42
N SER A 216 12.52 -47.09 -49.40
CA SER A 216 11.20 -47.74 -49.55
C SER A 216 10.62 -48.33 -48.25
N ARG A 217 9.37 -47.92 -47.98
CA ARG A 217 8.20 -48.64 -47.41
C ARG A 217 8.29 -49.52 -46.14
N GLN A 218 7.37 -49.12 -45.24
CA GLN A 218 6.39 -49.89 -44.45
C GLN A 218 6.63 -50.19 -42.96
N ASP A 219 5.63 -49.71 -42.20
CA ASP A 219 5.00 -50.26 -41.00
C ASP A 219 5.89 -50.49 -39.75
N THR A 220 5.68 -49.70 -38.70
CA THR A 220 4.75 -50.01 -37.60
C THR A 220 4.74 -48.85 -36.58
N LEU A 221 3.55 -48.37 -36.23
CA LEU A 221 3.32 -47.39 -35.18
C LEU A 221 3.54 -48.03 -33.80
N THR A 222 4.30 -47.38 -32.92
CA THR A 222 4.09 -47.47 -31.48
C THR A 222 4.45 -46.14 -30.83
N GLU A 223 3.40 -45.43 -30.48
CA GLU A 223 3.35 -44.20 -29.70
C GLU A 223 3.88 -44.50 -28.28
N THR A 224 4.93 -43.81 -27.84
CA THR A 224 5.33 -43.78 -26.43
C THR A 224 5.38 -42.33 -25.98
N ALA A 225 4.34 -41.92 -25.27
CA ALA A 225 4.26 -40.65 -24.58
C ALA A 225 5.34 -40.59 -23.48
N VAL A 226 6.24 -39.61 -23.60
CA VAL A 226 7.16 -39.24 -22.52
C VAL A 226 6.40 -38.32 -21.58
N ALA A 227 5.97 -38.88 -20.44
CA ALA A 227 5.34 -38.14 -19.35
C ALA A 227 6.31 -37.09 -18.79
N LYS A 228 5.94 -35.81 -18.91
CA LYS A 228 6.58 -34.69 -18.19
C LYS A 228 6.44 -34.94 -16.69
N LYS A 229 7.58 -35.02 -16.01
CA LYS A 229 7.68 -35.09 -14.55
C LYS A 229 7.14 -33.77 -13.95
N PRO A 230 6.23 -33.80 -12.97
CA PRO A 230 5.71 -32.59 -12.34
C PRO A 230 6.82 -31.84 -11.56
N PRO A 231 6.72 -30.50 -11.43
CA PRO A 231 7.69 -29.70 -10.69
C PRO A 231 7.74 -30.14 -9.23
N ALA A 232 8.95 -30.23 -8.67
CA ALA A 232 9.17 -30.61 -7.29
C ALA A 232 8.63 -29.50 -6.36
N VAL A 233 7.67 -29.84 -5.50
CA VAL A 233 7.18 -28.97 -4.43
C VAL A 233 8.34 -28.64 -3.49
N ALA A 234 8.57 -27.34 -3.23
CA ALA A 234 9.60 -26.88 -2.32
C ALA A 234 9.40 -27.48 -0.92
N LYS A 235 10.48 -27.94 -0.28
CA LYS A 235 10.43 -28.56 1.05
C LYS A 235 10.18 -27.48 2.10
N PHE A 236 9.13 -27.65 2.91
CA PHE A 236 8.83 -26.83 4.08
C PHE A 236 9.97 -26.91 5.12
N ASP A 237 10.52 -25.76 5.54
CA ASP A 237 11.61 -25.69 6.53
C ASP A 237 11.04 -25.53 7.95
N VAL A 238 10.91 -26.65 8.66
CA VAL A 238 10.35 -26.74 10.02
C VAL A 238 11.12 -25.84 11.01
N VAL A 239 12.45 -25.75 10.88
CA VAL A 239 13.29 -24.97 11.82
C VAL A 239 13.00 -23.48 11.69
N LYS A 240 12.79 -23.00 10.46
CA LYS A 240 12.43 -21.61 10.21
C LYS A 240 11.02 -21.29 10.66
N HIS A 241 10.06 -22.18 10.37
CA HIS A 241 8.69 -22.03 10.86
C HIS A 241 8.62 -21.98 12.39
N GLN A 242 9.40 -22.83 13.07
CA GLN A 242 9.55 -22.82 14.52
C GLN A 242 10.08 -21.48 15.05
N LYS A 243 11.06 -20.85 14.37
CA LYS A 243 11.54 -19.51 14.73
C LYS A 243 10.45 -18.44 14.58
N LYS A 244 9.62 -18.51 13.53
CA LYS A 244 8.48 -17.59 13.36
C LYS A 244 7.49 -17.74 14.51
N ILE A 245 7.13 -18.97 14.88
CA ILE A 245 6.26 -19.25 16.02
C ILE A 245 6.88 -18.71 17.33
N ASN A 246 8.18 -18.86 17.53
CA ASN A 246 8.85 -18.32 18.72
C ASN A 246 8.70 -16.80 18.85
N ARG A 247 8.75 -16.07 17.74
CA ARG A 247 8.51 -14.61 17.73
C ARG A 247 7.06 -14.28 18.09
N LEU A 248 6.09 -15.03 17.54
CA LEU A 248 4.68 -14.87 17.89
C LEU A 248 4.43 -15.08 19.38
N LEU A 249 5.04 -16.11 19.97
CA LEU A 249 4.91 -16.41 21.39
C LEU A 249 5.54 -15.34 22.29
N ALA A 250 6.63 -14.70 21.83
CA ALA A 250 7.23 -13.55 22.52
C ALA A 250 6.30 -12.32 22.52
N GLU A 251 5.60 -12.08 21.41
CA GLU A 251 4.58 -11.04 21.34
C GLU A 251 3.37 -11.36 22.24
N CYS A 252 2.90 -12.62 22.24
CA CYS A 252 1.87 -13.06 23.18
C CYS A 252 2.27 -12.78 24.62
N GLN A 253 3.51 -13.11 25.00
CA GLN A 253 4.03 -12.81 26.34
C GLN A 253 3.94 -11.31 26.65
N ALA A 254 4.44 -10.44 25.76
CA ALA A 254 4.42 -9.00 26.00
C ALA A 254 3.00 -8.45 26.18
N ARG A 255 2.04 -8.94 25.38
CA ARG A 255 0.63 -8.53 25.50
C ARG A 255 -0.05 -9.13 26.74
N ILE A 256 0.22 -10.38 27.10
CA ILE A 256 -0.31 -11.00 28.33
C ILE A 256 0.17 -10.22 29.55
N GLU A 257 1.45 -9.86 29.61
CA GLU A 257 2.00 -9.07 30.72
C GLU A 257 1.19 -7.78 30.93
N LYS A 258 0.94 -7.04 29.84
CA LYS A 258 0.17 -5.79 29.87
C LYS A 258 -1.30 -6.01 30.26
N GLU A 259 -2.01 -6.89 29.56
CA GLU A 259 -3.46 -7.07 29.75
C GLU A 259 -3.79 -7.65 31.12
N VAL A 260 -2.99 -8.61 31.61
CA VAL A 260 -3.20 -9.19 32.94
C VAL A 260 -2.79 -8.18 34.04
N ALA A 261 -1.75 -7.35 33.82
CA ALA A 261 -1.41 -6.28 34.77
C ALA A 261 -2.54 -5.26 34.91
N ILE A 262 -3.17 -4.88 33.79
CA ILE A 262 -4.35 -4.00 33.78
C ILE A 262 -5.50 -4.65 34.54
N LEU A 263 -5.81 -5.92 34.27
CA LEU A 263 -6.90 -6.65 34.92
C LEU A 263 -6.72 -6.74 36.44
N LEU A 264 -5.50 -7.04 36.89
CA LEU A 264 -5.19 -7.16 38.32
C LEU A 264 -4.97 -5.79 39.01
N GLY A 265 -4.79 -4.72 38.23
CA GLY A 265 -4.43 -3.40 38.74
C GLY A 265 -3.07 -3.37 39.44
N THR A 266 -2.13 -4.20 39.00
CA THR A 266 -0.87 -4.47 39.71
C THR A 266 0.26 -4.79 38.73
N ASP A 267 1.51 -4.60 39.17
CA ASP A 267 2.67 -4.87 38.30
C ASP A 267 2.85 -6.37 38.08
N ILE A 268 2.86 -6.78 36.82
CA ILE A 268 3.18 -8.14 36.39
C ILE A 268 4.45 -8.09 35.54
N THR A 269 5.31 -9.08 35.70
CA THR A 269 6.48 -9.27 34.84
C THR A 269 6.53 -10.71 34.37
N LEU A 270 6.60 -10.91 33.07
CA LEU A 270 6.81 -12.20 32.45
C LEU A 270 8.25 -12.29 31.95
N SER A 271 8.94 -13.39 32.29
CA SER A 271 10.36 -13.56 31.96
C SER A 271 10.70 -15.01 31.63
N ASN A 272 11.90 -15.23 31.07
CA ASN A 272 12.42 -16.57 30.75
C ASN A 272 11.48 -17.38 29.84
N LEU A 273 11.08 -16.80 28.72
CA LEU A 273 10.32 -17.52 27.70
C LEU A 273 11.16 -18.67 27.15
N GLU A 274 10.64 -19.88 27.28
CA GLU A 274 11.23 -21.10 26.76
C GLU A 274 10.21 -21.85 25.93
N ASN A 275 10.56 -22.13 24.68
CA ASN A 275 9.71 -22.87 23.75
C ASN A 275 10.40 -24.17 23.36
N ARG A 276 9.69 -25.29 23.48
CA ARG A 276 10.25 -26.63 23.23
C ARG A 276 9.16 -27.60 22.79
N ILE A 277 9.56 -28.61 22.05
CA ILE A 277 8.69 -29.74 21.70
C ILE A 277 8.81 -30.77 22.83
N LEU A 278 7.68 -31.17 23.42
CA LEU A 278 7.60 -32.16 24.50
C LEU A 278 6.52 -33.20 24.22
N LYS A 279 6.70 -34.41 24.75
CA LYS A 279 5.60 -35.38 24.86
C LYS A 279 4.79 -35.15 26.14
N LYS A 280 3.58 -35.71 26.20
CA LYS A 280 2.71 -35.67 27.39
C LYS A 280 3.44 -36.17 28.65
N GLU A 281 4.13 -37.31 28.56
CA GLU A 281 4.91 -37.89 29.66
C GLU A 281 5.96 -36.92 30.19
N GLU A 282 6.85 -36.44 29.31
CA GLU A 282 7.92 -35.50 29.65
C GLU A 282 7.38 -34.21 30.29
N PHE A 283 6.24 -33.71 29.82
CA PHE A 283 5.61 -32.53 30.42
C PHE A 283 5.19 -32.77 31.88
N PHE A 284 4.47 -33.87 32.17
CA PHE A 284 3.96 -34.15 33.52
C PHE A 284 5.03 -34.71 34.48
N GLU A 285 6.09 -35.33 33.97
CA GLU A 285 7.17 -35.89 34.80
C GLU A 285 8.27 -34.86 35.10
N ASP A 286 8.73 -34.12 34.09
CA ASP A 286 9.95 -33.31 34.19
C ASP A 286 9.69 -31.80 34.33
N HIS A 287 8.51 -31.32 33.89
CA HIS A 287 8.27 -29.88 33.76
C HIS A 287 7.28 -29.28 34.75
N VAL A 288 6.31 -30.06 35.23
CA VAL A 288 5.37 -29.61 36.26
C VAL A 288 5.43 -30.48 37.50
N SER A 289 5.23 -29.87 38.67
CA SER A 289 5.22 -30.57 39.95
C SER A 289 4.13 -30.04 40.87
N GLY A 290 3.67 -30.87 41.81
CA GLY A 290 2.52 -30.54 42.66
C GLY A 290 1.20 -30.41 41.87
N ARG A 291 0.14 -29.97 42.54
CA ARG A 291 -1.17 -29.80 41.89
C ARG A 291 -1.13 -28.68 40.84
N GLN A 292 -1.69 -28.95 39.68
CA GLN A 292 -1.80 -28.04 38.55
C GLN A 292 -3.28 -27.71 38.27
N VAL A 293 -3.52 -26.52 37.74
CA VAL A 293 -4.78 -26.13 37.10
C VAL A 293 -4.53 -26.13 35.61
N LEU A 294 -5.38 -26.84 34.87
CA LEU A 294 -5.36 -26.89 33.42
C LEU A 294 -6.61 -26.20 32.88
N ALA A 295 -6.44 -25.17 32.06
CA ALA A 295 -7.51 -24.59 31.28
C ALA A 295 -7.54 -25.22 29.89
N ASP A 296 -8.67 -25.84 29.56
CA ASP A 296 -8.91 -26.38 28.22
C ASP A 296 -9.24 -25.24 27.27
N MET A 297 -8.49 -25.14 26.18
CA MET A 297 -8.71 -24.14 25.14
C MET A 297 -9.05 -24.84 23.83
N GLU A 298 -10.27 -24.65 23.36
CA GLU A 298 -10.66 -25.08 22.02
C GLU A 298 -10.10 -24.08 21.01
N VAL A 299 -9.42 -24.58 19.99
CA VAL A 299 -8.88 -23.76 18.90
C VAL A 299 -9.82 -23.89 17.72
N ALA A 300 -10.55 -22.82 17.41
CA ALA A 300 -11.40 -22.73 16.23
C ALA A 300 -10.59 -22.17 15.04
N GLY A 301 -10.74 -22.79 13.86
CA GLY A 301 -9.93 -22.50 12.66
C GLY A 301 -9.97 -23.66 11.64
N GLU A 302 -8.88 -23.90 10.92
CA GLU A 302 -8.68 -25.09 10.06
C GLU A 302 -8.50 -26.35 10.92
N GLY A 303 -9.60 -26.86 11.47
CA GLY A 303 -9.65 -28.04 12.33
C GLY A 303 -9.91 -27.71 13.79
N GLU A 304 -10.84 -28.44 14.42
CA GLU A 304 -11.11 -28.31 15.85
C GLU A 304 -10.06 -29.09 16.64
N VAL A 305 -9.08 -28.36 17.20
CA VAL A 305 -7.99 -28.94 17.99
C VAL A 305 -7.98 -28.31 19.37
N LYS A 306 -7.63 -29.08 20.41
CA LYS A 306 -7.50 -28.56 21.78
C LYS A 306 -6.06 -28.16 22.08
N SER A 307 -5.92 -26.99 22.70
CA SER A 307 -4.69 -26.51 23.35
C SER A 307 -4.95 -26.36 24.85
N TYR A 308 -3.89 -26.20 25.64
CA TYR A 308 -4.02 -26.22 27.10
C TYR A 308 -3.14 -25.19 27.77
N LEU A 309 -3.69 -24.48 28.75
CA LEU A 309 -2.95 -23.56 29.61
C LEU A 309 -2.79 -24.20 31.00
N ALA A 310 -1.56 -24.44 31.43
CA ALA A 310 -1.25 -25.05 32.71
C ALA A 310 -0.48 -24.11 33.64
N MET A 311 -0.81 -24.13 34.92
CA MET A 311 -0.07 -23.44 35.98
C MET A 311 -0.32 -24.13 37.33
N SER A 312 0.58 -23.97 38.30
CA SER A 312 0.38 -24.53 39.64
C SER A 312 -0.90 -23.99 40.30
N VAL A 313 -1.58 -24.82 41.09
CA VAL A 313 -2.77 -24.41 41.86
C VAL A 313 -2.46 -23.24 42.80
N LYS A 314 -1.26 -23.22 43.39
CA LYS A 314 -0.85 -22.12 44.29
C LYS A 314 -0.81 -20.79 43.58
N ASP A 315 -0.28 -20.77 42.36
CA ASP A 315 -0.15 -19.55 41.57
C ASP A 315 -1.51 -19.15 40.99
N ALA A 316 -2.34 -20.10 40.55
CA ALA A 316 -3.72 -19.85 40.12
C ALA A 316 -4.57 -19.22 41.24
N ILE A 317 -4.49 -19.76 42.46
CA ILE A 317 -5.12 -19.16 43.66
C ILE A 317 -4.56 -17.77 43.92
N HIS A 318 -3.24 -17.57 43.78
CA HIS A 318 -2.63 -16.26 44.03
C HIS A 318 -3.16 -15.21 43.06
N LEU A 319 -3.24 -15.53 41.76
CA LEU A 319 -3.76 -14.63 40.73
C LEU A 319 -5.27 -14.39 40.90
N GLY A 320 -6.07 -15.45 41.06
CA GLY A 320 -7.52 -15.32 41.25
C GLY A 320 -7.88 -14.59 42.55
N GLY A 321 -7.15 -14.88 43.63
CA GLY A 321 -7.30 -14.21 44.93
C GLY A 321 -6.94 -12.72 44.88
N LYS A 322 -5.93 -12.34 44.09
CA LYS A 322 -5.61 -10.93 43.82
C LYS A 322 -6.74 -10.23 43.06
N LEU A 323 -7.30 -10.88 42.03
CA LEU A 323 -8.40 -10.30 41.25
C LEU A 323 -9.66 -10.04 42.09
N ILE A 324 -10.00 -10.94 43.02
CA ILE A 324 -11.13 -10.74 43.95
C ILE A 324 -10.74 -9.95 45.21
N MET A 325 -9.55 -9.35 45.22
CA MET A 325 -9.04 -8.48 46.29
C MET A 325 -9.01 -9.13 47.69
N LEU A 326 -8.61 -10.40 47.77
CA LEU A 326 -8.39 -11.05 49.07
C LEU A 326 -7.33 -10.27 49.88
N PRO A 327 -7.57 -10.02 51.18
CA PRO A 327 -6.57 -9.43 52.07
C PRO A 327 -5.26 -10.24 52.02
N PRO A 328 -4.07 -9.60 52.07
CA PRO A 328 -2.79 -10.30 51.89
C PRO A 328 -2.57 -11.50 52.82
N ALA A 329 -2.96 -11.38 54.10
CA ALA A 329 -2.85 -12.48 55.06
C ALA A 329 -3.79 -13.65 54.75
N GLU A 330 -5.00 -13.35 54.27
CA GLU A 330 -5.96 -14.37 53.85
C GLU A 330 -5.48 -15.06 52.57
N LEU A 331 -5.01 -14.29 51.59
CA LEU A 331 -4.45 -14.80 50.35
C LEU A 331 -3.28 -15.77 50.62
N GLU A 332 -2.35 -15.41 51.51
CA GLU A 332 -1.24 -16.29 51.87
C GLU A 332 -1.71 -17.58 52.55
N SER A 333 -2.73 -17.49 53.41
CA SER A 333 -3.35 -18.66 54.05
C SER A 333 -3.99 -19.58 53.02
N VAL A 334 -4.79 -19.05 52.10
CA VAL A 334 -5.51 -19.80 51.06
C VAL A 334 -4.53 -20.44 50.08
N VAL A 335 -3.50 -19.70 49.64
CA VAL A 335 -2.41 -20.22 48.78
C VAL A 335 -1.64 -21.34 49.47
N SER A 336 -1.33 -21.19 50.76
CA SER A 336 -0.60 -22.23 51.53
C SER A 336 -1.44 -23.49 51.71
N ALA A 337 -2.74 -23.34 51.94
CA ALA A 337 -3.69 -24.45 52.05
C ALA A 337 -4.01 -25.11 50.70
N GLN A 338 -3.68 -24.47 49.57
CA GLN A 338 -4.12 -24.87 48.23
C GLN A 338 -5.65 -25.03 48.13
N ASP A 339 -6.35 -24.15 48.83
CA ASP A 339 -7.82 -24.09 48.82
C ASP A 339 -8.28 -23.32 47.59
N PHE A 340 -8.50 -24.04 46.49
CA PHE A 340 -8.95 -23.44 45.24
C PHE A 340 -10.48 -23.33 45.24
N SER A 341 -10.96 -22.38 46.04
CA SER A 341 -12.38 -22.11 46.21
C SER A 341 -13.07 -21.77 44.89
N VAL A 342 -14.41 -21.88 44.85
CA VAL A 342 -15.20 -21.54 43.67
C VAL A 342 -14.91 -20.10 43.20
N ASP A 343 -14.87 -19.15 44.13
CA ASP A 343 -14.59 -17.75 43.82
C ASP A 343 -13.17 -17.55 43.25
N ALA A 344 -12.16 -18.19 43.83
CA ALA A 344 -10.79 -18.11 43.33
C ALA A 344 -10.65 -18.78 41.95
N ARG A 345 -11.39 -19.87 41.71
CA ARG A 345 -11.42 -20.59 40.44
C ARG A 345 -12.11 -19.80 39.33
N ASP A 346 -13.23 -19.18 39.63
CA ASP A 346 -13.96 -18.32 38.68
C ASP A 346 -13.11 -17.09 38.31
N ALA A 347 -12.49 -16.46 39.32
CA ALA A 347 -11.59 -15.34 39.11
C ALA A 347 -10.36 -15.72 38.26
N TYR A 348 -9.72 -16.86 38.55
CA TYR A 348 -8.65 -17.36 37.69
C TYR A 348 -9.16 -17.70 36.27
N GLY A 349 -10.41 -18.16 36.15
CA GLY A 349 -11.08 -18.38 34.86
C GLY A 349 -11.14 -17.13 34.00
N GLU A 350 -11.38 -15.96 34.59
CA GLU A 350 -11.33 -14.67 33.88
C GLU A 350 -9.92 -14.30 33.42
N ILE A 351 -8.91 -14.58 34.24
CA ILE A 351 -7.50 -14.39 33.84
C ILE A 351 -7.15 -15.31 32.66
N ALA A 352 -7.58 -16.56 32.71
CA ALA A 352 -7.41 -17.51 31.61
C ALA A 352 -8.18 -17.08 30.34
N ASN A 353 -9.36 -16.46 30.47
CA ASN A 353 -10.09 -15.86 29.34
C ASN A 353 -9.27 -14.75 28.68
N ILE A 354 -8.69 -13.82 29.46
CA ILE A 354 -7.85 -12.74 28.93
C ILE A 354 -6.62 -13.31 28.20
N ILE A 355 -5.93 -14.28 28.79
CA ILE A 355 -4.80 -14.96 28.15
C ILE A 355 -5.24 -15.58 26.81
N SER A 356 -6.37 -16.28 26.78
CA SER A 356 -6.96 -16.86 25.57
C SER A 356 -7.27 -15.79 24.50
N GLY A 357 -7.79 -14.64 24.92
CA GLY A 357 -8.06 -13.49 24.07
C GLY A 357 -6.79 -12.90 23.46
N VAL A 358 -5.71 -12.79 24.24
CA VAL A 358 -4.41 -12.32 23.74
C VAL A 358 -3.84 -13.28 22.69
N TYR A 359 -3.85 -14.59 22.96
CA TYR A 359 -3.41 -15.58 21.97
C TYR A 359 -4.23 -15.49 20.68
N THR A 360 -5.56 -15.36 20.79
CA THR A 360 -6.44 -15.18 19.63
C THR A 360 -6.06 -13.95 18.82
N ALA A 361 -5.92 -12.80 19.47
CA ALA A 361 -5.57 -11.55 18.79
C ALA A 361 -4.22 -11.65 18.05
N VAL A 362 -3.17 -12.14 18.74
CA VAL A 362 -1.84 -12.25 18.13
C VAL A 362 -1.83 -13.24 16.96
N PHE A 363 -2.46 -14.41 17.10
CA PHE A 363 -2.49 -15.39 16.03
C PHE A 363 -3.35 -14.95 14.84
N GLU A 364 -4.53 -14.34 15.05
CA GLU A 364 -5.32 -13.80 13.93
C GLU A 364 -4.58 -12.68 13.18
N GLU A 365 -3.89 -11.81 13.92
CA GLU A 365 -3.11 -10.72 13.35
C GLU A 365 -1.90 -11.25 12.57
N GLN A 366 -1.11 -12.15 13.16
CA GLN A 366 0.26 -12.41 12.70
C GLN A 366 0.50 -13.84 12.21
N TYR A 367 -0.34 -14.82 12.52
CA TYR A 367 -0.18 -16.18 11.99
C TYR A 367 -0.86 -16.33 10.62
N THR A 368 -0.36 -17.24 9.80
CA THR A 368 -0.89 -17.48 8.44
C THR A 368 -2.32 -18.01 8.47
N GLU A 369 -2.64 -18.86 9.45
CA GLU A 369 -4.00 -19.36 9.69
C GLU A 369 -4.71 -18.54 10.76
N LYS A 370 -6.03 -18.35 10.62
CA LYS A 370 -6.85 -17.68 11.62
C LYS A 370 -7.20 -18.65 12.76
N LEU A 371 -6.39 -18.65 13.82
CA LEU A 371 -6.60 -19.48 15.00
C LEU A 371 -7.26 -18.67 16.13
N ARG A 372 -8.38 -19.18 16.66
CA ARG A 372 -9.09 -18.59 17.80
C ARG A 372 -9.07 -19.51 18.99
N PHE A 373 -8.55 -19.03 20.11
CA PHE A 373 -8.44 -19.78 21.36
C PHE A 373 -9.63 -19.43 22.25
N ILE A 374 -10.44 -20.44 22.60
CA ILE A 374 -11.65 -20.30 23.41
C ILE A 374 -11.51 -21.20 24.64
N ARG A 375 -11.36 -20.60 25.82
CA ARG A 375 -11.38 -21.33 27.09
C ARG A 375 -12.73 -22.02 27.28
N LYS A 376 -12.72 -23.32 27.61
CA LYS A 376 -13.93 -24.12 27.88
C LYS A 376 -14.09 -24.40 29.37
N GLU A 377 -13.12 -25.07 29.97
CA GLU A 377 -13.18 -25.47 31.38
C GLU A 377 -11.83 -25.33 32.08
N LEU A 378 -11.87 -25.39 33.42
CA LEU A 378 -10.68 -25.49 34.27
C LEU A 378 -10.71 -26.86 34.95
N ARG A 379 -9.59 -27.55 35.05
CA ARG A 379 -9.47 -28.86 35.70
C ARG A 379 -8.29 -28.88 36.67
N ASP A 380 -8.50 -29.48 37.83
CA ASP A 380 -7.44 -29.74 38.81
C ASP A 380 -6.78 -31.08 38.51
N ILE A 381 -5.45 -31.07 38.40
CA ILE A 381 -4.68 -32.26 38.01
C ILE A 381 -3.53 -32.46 39.01
N GLU A 382 -3.30 -33.71 39.38
CA GLU A 382 -2.09 -34.14 40.06
C GLU A 382 -1.20 -34.85 39.03
N PRO A 383 -0.08 -34.26 38.58
CA PRO A 383 0.81 -34.84 37.57
C PRO A 383 1.21 -36.29 37.87
N ALA A 384 1.51 -36.61 39.14
CA ALA A 384 1.87 -37.96 39.57
C ALA A 384 0.75 -39.02 39.46
N LYS A 385 -0.49 -38.60 39.18
CA LYS A 385 -1.65 -39.48 38.96
C LYS A 385 -2.09 -39.53 37.49
N VAL A 386 -1.40 -38.81 36.61
CA VAL A 386 -1.74 -38.81 35.17
C VAL A 386 -1.31 -40.14 34.56
N ASP A 387 -2.27 -40.87 33.99
CA ASP A 387 -1.98 -42.02 33.15
C ASP A 387 -1.51 -41.52 31.78
N VAL A 388 -0.23 -41.74 31.47
CA VAL A 388 0.40 -41.31 30.22
C VAL A 388 -0.35 -41.87 29.01
N ALA A 389 -0.76 -43.14 29.06
CA ALA A 389 -1.44 -43.82 27.96
C ALA A 389 -2.91 -43.41 27.78
N SER A 390 -3.49 -42.68 28.76
CA SER A 390 -4.84 -42.17 28.67
C SER A 390 -4.93 -40.96 27.72
N THR A 391 -6.09 -40.73 27.10
CA THR A 391 -6.37 -39.45 26.40
C THR A 391 -6.67 -38.30 27.37
N GLU A 392 -6.70 -38.59 28.67
CA GLU A 392 -6.90 -37.63 29.75
C GLU A 392 -5.62 -37.45 30.59
N PRO A 393 -5.39 -36.25 31.18
CA PRO A 393 -6.20 -35.04 31.04
C PRO A 393 -6.05 -34.40 29.65
N ILE A 394 -4.94 -34.66 28.97
CA ILE A 394 -4.68 -34.26 27.58
C ILE A 394 -4.30 -35.50 26.75
N PRO A 395 -4.56 -35.50 25.42
CA PRO A 395 -4.14 -36.56 24.51
C PRO A 395 -2.64 -36.84 24.58
N ASP A 396 -2.25 -38.10 24.35
CA ASP A 396 -0.83 -38.47 24.21
C ASP A 396 -0.34 -38.15 22.80
N THR A 397 -0.04 -36.87 22.57
CA THR A 397 0.56 -36.38 21.33
C THR A 397 1.78 -35.51 21.64
N THR A 398 2.49 -35.11 20.59
CA THR A 398 3.60 -34.17 20.70
C THR A 398 3.07 -32.75 20.81
N TYR A 399 3.56 -31.98 21.79
CA TYR A 399 3.17 -30.60 22.04
C TYR A 399 4.33 -29.64 21.84
N TYR A 400 4.05 -28.50 21.20
CA TYR A 400 4.88 -27.32 21.32
C TYR A 400 4.50 -26.57 22.59
N VAL A 401 5.40 -26.50 23.55
CA VAL A 401 5.15 -25.93 24.88
C VAL A 401 5.90 -24.62 25.02
N SER A 402 5.14 -23.54 25.24
CA SER A 402 5.63 -22.21 25.61
C SER A 402 5.57 -22.04 27.12
N SER A 403 6.70 -21.80 27.76
CA SER A 403 6.82 -21.73 29.22
C SER A 403 7.42 -20.40 29.66
N VAL A 404 6.69 -19.65 30.49
CA VAL A 404 7.11 -18.32 30.97
C VAL A 404 7.04 -18.23 32.48
N SER A 405 8.02 -17.58 33.11
CA SER A 405 8.03 -17.30 34.55
C SER A 405 7.23 -16.03 34.83
N ILE A 406 6.36 -16.04 35.84
CA ILE A 406 5.53 -14.89 36.21
C ILE A 406 5.90 -14.34 37.58
N ALA A 407 6.00 -13.01 37.68
CA ALA A 407 6.12 -12.29 38.93
C ALA A 407 4.98 -11.28 39.05
N VAL A 408 4.42 -11.15 40.25
CA VAL A 408 3.31 -10.21 40.56
C VAL A 408 3.70 -9.42 41.80
N ASP A 409 3.67 -8.09 41.75
CA ASP A 409 4.12 -7.22 42.84
C ASP A 409 5.53 -7.57 43.37
N LYS A 410 6.45 -7.90 42.45
CA LYS A 410 7.82 -8.38 42.76
C LYS A 410 7.88 -9.74 43.47
N LYS A 411 6.74 -10.37 43.77
CA LYS A 411 6.70 -11.76 44.26
C LYS A 411 6.84 -12.69 43.07
N GLN A 412 7.91 -13.47 43.07
CA GLN A 412 8.10 -14.54 42.08
C GLN A 412 7.11 -15.66 42.33
N LEU A 413 6.35 -16.00 41.30
CA LEU A 413 5.47 -17.17 41.26
C LEU A 413 6.16 -18.28 40.45
N GLY A 414 5.40 -19.33 40.11
CA GLY A 414 5.86 -20.41 39.24
C GLY A 414 5.90 -20.03 37.75
N ARG A 415 5.73 -21.05 36.91
CA ARG A 415 5.67 -20.91 35.46
C ARG A 415 4.24 -21.10 34.96
N VAL A 416 3.91 -20.37 33.91
CA VAL A 416 2.71 -20.58 33.09
C VAL A 416 3.15 -21.29 31.83
N HIS A 417 2.44 -22.36 31.48
CA HIS A 417 2.71 -23.19 30.31
C HIS A 417 1.53 -23.14 29.35
N MET A 418 1.79 -22.83 28.08
CA MET A 418 0.82 -22.97 27.01
C MET A 418 1.25 -24.13 26.09
N LEU A 419 0.39 -25.12 25.94
CA LEU A 419 0.63 -26.36 25.20
C LEU A 419 -0.20 -26.35 23.92
N PHE A 420 0.48 -26.33 22.78
CA PHE A 420 -0.13 -26.45 21.45
C PHE A 420 0.19 -27.82 20.88
N PRO A 421 -0.76 -28.60 20.35
CA PRO A 421 -0.41 -29.78 19.58
C PRO A 421 0.56 -29.41 18.45
N ALA A 422 1.65 -30.15 18.27
CA ALA A 422 2.66 -29.81 17.28
C ALA A 422 2.09 -29.79 15.84
N THR A 423 1.06 -30.60 15.60
CA THR A 423 0.30 -30.62 14.33
C THR A 423 -0.45 -29.31 14.08
N LEU A 424 -1.04 -28.68 15.10
CA LEU A 424 -1.75 -27.39 15.00
C LEU A 424 -0.82 -26.29 14.47
N LEU A 425 0.46 -26.36 14.82
CA LEU A 425 1.46 -25.38 14.40
C LEU A 425 2.31 -25.84 13.23
N ARG A 426 1.96 -26.95 12.56
CA ARG A 426 2.73 -27.56 11.47
C ARG A 426 4.20 -27.82 11.83
N LEU A 427 4.44 -28.24 13.09
CA LEU A 427 5.76 -28.57 13.63
C LEU A 427 5.99 -30.08 13.80
N ALA A 428 4.99 -30.90 13.50
CA ALA A 428 5.12 -32.36 13.47
C ALA A 428 5.49 -32.84 12.06
N ASP A 429 6.46 -33.76 11.95
CA ASP A 429 6.75 -34.44 10.69
C ASP A 429 5.58 -35.37 10.32
N GLU A 430 5.03 -35.23 9.11
CA GLU A 430 3.91 -36.05 8.60
C GLU A 430 4.24 -37.55 8.40
N GLN A 431 5.30 -38.09 8.99
CA GLN A 431 5.81 -39.43 8.67
C GLN A 431 5.32 -40.60 9.55
N GLU A 432 4.56 -40.38 10.63
CA GLU A 432 4.23 -41.49 11.55
C GLU A 432 2.82 -42.10 11.46
N GLU A 433 1.92 -41.65 10.59
CA GLU A 433 0.52 -42.12 10.59
C GLU A 433 0.14 -43.16 9.51
N THR A 434 1.04 -44.10 9.19
CA THR A 434 0.69 -45.30 8.39
C THR A 434 1.11 -46.61 9.06
N ALA A 435 0.47 -46.94 10.19
CA ALA A 435 0.51 -48.30 10.72
C ALA A 435 -0.71 -48.65 11.58
N VAL A 436 -1.82 -49.09 10.96
CA VAL A 436 -2.78 -50.00 11.60
C VAL A 436 -3.26 -51.04 10.56
N PRO A 437 -3.39 -52.33 10.90
CA PRO A 437 -3.35 -53.43 9.93
C PRO A 437 -4.73 -53.89 9.42
N GLU A 438 -4.72 -54.39 8.18
CA GLU A 438 -5.81 -55.15 7.55
C GLU A 438 -6.11 -56.48 8.26
N LYS A 439 -7.41 -56.79 8.38
CA LYS A 439 -7.95 -58.15 8.20
C LYS A 439 -9.38 -58.13 7.62
N GLU A 440 -9.50 -58.78 6.45
CA GLU A 440 -10.52 -59.75 6.00
C GLU A 440 -12.02 -59.34 6.04
N GLN A 441 -12.90 -59.56 5.04
CA GLN A 441 -12.95 -60.53 3.93
C GLN A 441 -14.23 -60.29 3.07
N HIS A 442 -14.26 -60.93 1.89
CA HIS A 442 -15.40 -61.26 0.98
C HIS A 442 -15.86 -60.20 -0.06
N ARG A 443 -15.52 -60.35 -1.37
CA ARG A 443 -16.02 -61.28 -2.43
C ARG A 443 -17.51 -61.03 -2.76
N SER A 444 -17.88 -60.53 -3.94
CA SER A 444 -18.17 -61.36 -5.12
C SER A 444 -18.34 -60.54 -6.41
N ALA A 445 -18.00 -61.17 -7.53
CA ALA A 445 -18.14 -60.70 -8.90
C ALA A 445 -19.55 -60.92 -9.46
N GLU A 446 -19.96 -60.13 -10.46
CA GLU A 446 -20.59 -60.69 -11.67
C GLU A 446 -20.55 -59.71 -12.86
N LYS A 447 -20.65 -60.31 -14.04
CA LYS A 447 -20.22 -59.87 -15.37
C LYS A 447 -21.45 -59.97 -16.28
N GLU A 448 -21.69 -59.00 -17.16
CA GLU A 448 -22.46 -59.07 -18.43
C GLU A 448 -22.87 -57.64 -18.82
N SER A 449 -23.04 -57.19 -20.06
CA SER A 449 -22.64 -57.56 -21.43
C SER A 449 -23.20 -56.41 -22.31
N LEU A 450 -22.41 -55.93 -23.27
CA LEU A 450 -22.81 -55.02 -24.38
C LEU A 450 -23.76 -55.74 -25.38
N PRO A 451 -24.27 -55.16 -26.53
CA PRO A 451 -24.12 -53.83 -27.20
C PRO A 451 -25.47 -53.33 -27.86
N PRO A 452 -25.54 -52.59 -29.02
CA PRO A 452 -24.97 -51.28 -29.41
C PRO A 452 -25.96 -50.32 -30.15
N ALA A 453 -25.41 -49.15 -30.50
CA ALA A 453 -25.61 -48.37 -31.75
C ALA A 453 -26.62 -47.20 -31.74
N GLU A 454 -26.12 -46.00 -32.04
CA GLU A 454 -26.36 -45.38 -33.37
C GLU A 454 -25.45 -44.16 -33.63
N GLN A 455 -25.19 -43.95 -34.92
CA GLN A 455 -24.28 -43.00 -35.55
C GLN A 455 -24.97 -41.67 -35.87
N THR A 456 -24.24 -40.56 -35.87
CA THR A 456 -24.27 -39.46 -36.89
C THR A 456 -23.20 -38.43 -36.49
N ALA A 457 -22.07 -38.20 -37.19
CA ALA A 457 -21.78 -37.80 -38.57
C ALA A 457 -21.93 -36.28 -38.85
N GLY A 458 -20.79 -35.63 -39.18
CA GLY A 458 -20.63 -34.28 -39.74
C GLY A 458 -19.48 -33.52 -39.03
N ARG A 459 -18.21 -33.48 -39.48
CA ARG A 459 -17.61 -33.02 -40.77
C ARG A 459 -18.07 -31.58 -41.06
N THR A 460 -17.27 -30.51 -41.22
CA THR A 460 -15.89 -30.19 -41.64
C THR A 460 -15.78 -28.65 -41.36
N ALA A 461 -14.67 -27.94 -41.17
CA ALA A 461 -13.43 -27.85 -41.93
C ALA A 461 -12.44 -26.94 -41.18
N ALA A 462 -11.16 -27.29 -41.30
CA ALA A 462 -10.06 -26.40 -41.00
C ALA A 462 -9.92 -25.32 -42.09
N VAL A 463 -9.57 -24.09 -41.71
CA VAL A 463 -8.89 -23.14 -42.58
C VAL A 463 -7.65 -22.63 -41.86
N SER A 464 -6.52 -23.10 -42.35
CA SER A 464 -5.18 -22.60 -42.15
C SER A 464 -4.95 -21.36 -43.01
N THR A 465 -4.53 -20.24 -42.41
CA THR A 465 -3.86 -19.14 -43.13
C THR A 465 -2.87 -18.43 -42.20
N ALA A 466 -1.59 -18.85 -42.24
CA ALA A 466 -0.46 -18.02 -41.85
C ALA A 466 0.45 -17.89 -43.09
N GLY A 467 0.04 -16.98 -43.98
CA GLY A 467 0.83 -16.51 -45.11
C GLY A 467 1.41 -15.16 -44.74
N GLY A 468 2.74 -15.06 -44.74
CA GLY A 468 3.44 -13.84 -44.42
C GLY A 468 3.15 -12.71 -45.40
N ASN A 469 2.99 -11.51 -44.86
CA ASN A 469 3.32 -10.27 -45.53
C ASN A 469 4.03 -9.39 -44.50
N SER A 470 5.36 -9.42 -44.51
CA SER A 470 6.17 -8.43 -43.82
C SER A 470 6.02 -7.11 -44.59
N ALA A 471 4.93 -6.40 -44.30
CA ALA A 471 4.82 -4.99 -44.64
C ALA A 471 5.93 -4.27 -43.87
N ALA A 472 6.78 -3.56 -44.60
CA ALA A 472 7.83 -2.74 -44.01
C ALA A 472 7.22 -1.83 -42.94
N ARG A 473 7.79 -1.85 -41.72
CA ARG A 473 7.32 -1.01 -40.61
C ARG A 473 7.26 0.45 -41.11
N PRO A 474 6.12 1.14 -40.94
CA PRO A 474 6.01 2.54 -41.33
C PRO A 474 7.08 3.36 -40.61
N SER A 475 7.67 4.31 -41.33
CA SER A 475 8.66 5.20 -40.73
C SER A 475 8.00 6.04 -39.62
N GLN A 476 8.76 6.44 -38.60
CA GLN A 476 8.23 7.20 -37.46
C GLN A 476 7.49 8.49 -37.89
N ALA A 477 7.91 9.10 -39.01
CA ALA A 477 7.26 10.27 -39.59
C ALA A 477 5.87 9.96 -40.18
N GLU A 478 5.70 8.78 -40.80
CA GLU A 478 4.41 8.31 -41.32
C GLU A 478 3.46 7.96 -40.17
N ALA A 479 3.98 7.31 -39.12
CA ALA A 479 3.21 6.99 -37.91
C ALA A 479 2.68 8.26 -37.20
N LYS A 480 3.51 9.31 -37.07
CA LYS A 480 3.07 10.62 -36.52
C LYS A 480 2.04 11.33 -37.39
N LYS A 481 2.12 11.19 -38.71
CA LYS A 481 1.10 11.74 -39.62
C LYS A 481 -0.22 11.00 -39.48
N GLN A 482 -0.16 9.68 -39.39
CA GLN A 482 -1.30 8.81 -39.17
C GLN A 482 -1.97 9.10 -37.82
N GLN A 483 -1.18 9.27 -36.76
CA GLN A 483 -1.64 9.67 -35.43
C GLN A 483 -2.53 10.91 -35.48
N LYS A 484 -2.09 11.98 -36.15
CA LYS A 484 -2.86 13.22 -36.27
C LYS A 484 -4.20 13.04 -36.98
N ILE A 485 -4.28 12.10 -37.93
CA ILE A 485 -5.54 11.77 -38.61
C ILE A 485 -6.46 11.06 -37.63
N ILE A 486 -5.95 10.06 -36.91
CA ILE A 486 -6.71 9.33 -35.89
C ILE A 486 -7.18 10.28 -34.77
N ASP A 487 -6.33 11.14 -34.24
CA ASP A 487 -6.70 12.12 -33.20
C ASP A 487 -7.85 13.03 -33.63
N LYS A 488 -7.83 13.47 -34.89
CA LYS A 488 -8.92 14.27 -35.46
C LYS A 488 -10.22 13.47 -35.55
N ILE A 489 -10.14 12.19 -35.89
CA ILE A 489 -11.30 11.30 -35.93
C ILE A 489 -11.88 11.10 -34.53
N LEU A 490 -11.03 10.76 -33.57
CA LEU A 490 -11.42 10.54 -32.16
C LEU A 490 -12.05 11.79 -31.54
N ALA A 491 -11.53 12.98 -31.86
CA ALA A 491 -12.12 14.25 -31.42
C ALA A 491 -13.55 14.46 -31.96
N ALA A 492 -13.81 14.13 -33.23
CA ALA A 492 -15.17 14.22 -33.77
C ALA A 492 -16.08 13.09 -33.24
N CYS A 493 -15.54 11.89 -33.00
CA CYS A 493 -16.26 10.79 -32.38
C CYS A 493 -16.68 11.13 -30.94
N ARG A 494 -15.84 11.83 -30.17
CA ARG A 494 -16.20 12.35 -28.85
C ARG A 494 -17.46 13.21 -28.91
N ASP A 495 -17.48 14.20 -29.80
CA ASP A 495 -18.59 15.15 -29.89
C ASP A 495 -19.90 14.43 -30.28
N ARG A 496 -19.83 13.53 -31.28
CA ARG A 496 -20.98 12.70 -31.68
C ARG A 496 -21.41 11.72 -30.60
N MET A 497 -20.47 11.15 -29.85
CA MET A 497 -20.76 10.22 -28.76
C MET A 497 -21.54 10.92 -27.65
N ALA A 498 -21.13 12.14 -27.27
CA ALA A 498 -21.87 12.95 -26.32
C ALA A 498 -23.31 13.22 -26.81
N GLU A 499 -23.48 13.62 -28.08
CA GLU A 499 -24.80 13.91 -28.67
C GLU A 499 -25.73 12.69 -28.71
N GLU A 500 -25.27 11.57 -29.27
CA GLU A 500 -26.08 10.36 -29.47
C GLU A 500 -26.42 9.67 -28.14
N VAL A 501 -25.45 9.58 -27.22
CA VAL A 501 -25.72 8.99 -25.89
C VAL A 501 -26.62 9.91 -25.06
N SER A 502 -26.49 11.24 -25.17
CA SER A 502 -27.42 12.18 -24.51
C SER A 502 -28.85 12.00 -25.03
N ALA A 503 -29.01 11.87 -26.35
CA ALA A 503 -30.31 11.66 -26.98
C ALA A 503 -30.95 10.34 -26.52
N LEU A 504 -30.15 9.28 -26.40
CA LEU A 504 -30.61 7.98 -25.91
C LEU A 504 -31.05 8.02 -24.44
N LEU A 505 -30.26 8.65 -23.57
CA LEU A 505 -30.53 8.72 -22.13
C LEU A 505 -31.60 9.77 -21.76
N GLY A 506 -31.91 10.71 -22.66
CA GLY A 506 -32.73 11.87 -22.33
C GLY A 506 -32.11 12.79 -21.28
N THR A 507 -30.81 12.63 -21.01
CA THR A 507 -30.02 13.37 -20.03
C THR A 507 -28.73 13.81 -20.69
N GLU A 508 -28.27 15.02 -20.39
CA GLU A 508 -27.04 15.57 -20.98
C GLU A 508 -25.82 14.74 -20.57
N VAL A 509 -25.08 14.22 -21.54
CA VAL A 509 -23.78 13.56 -21.37
C VAL A 509 -22.71 14.48 -21.90
N THR A 510 -21.71 14.76 -21.08
CA THR A 510 -20.55 15.57 -21.49
C THR A 510 -19.28 14.74 -21.44
N LEU A 511 -18.43 14.95 -22.43
CA LEU A 511 -17.12 14.31 -22.55
C LEU A 511 -16.07 15.40 -22.68
N SER A 512 -15.11 15.42 -21.77
CA SER A 512 -14.07 16.45 -21.71
C SER A 512 -12.67 15.85 -21.57
N ASN A 513 -11.63 16.68 -21.69
CA ASN A 513 -10.24 16.27 -21.52
C ASN A 513 -9.84 15.04 -22.36
N LEU A 514 -10.13 15.10 -23.67
CA LEU A 514 -9.72 14.05 -24.61
C LEU A 514 -8.20 13.98 -24.68
N GLU A 515 -7.65 12.84 -24.30
CA GLU A 515 -6.24 12.53 -24.37
C GLU A 515 -6.03 11.20 -25.09
N ASN A 516 -5.06 11.17 -26.00
CA ASN A 516 -4.71 9.97 -26.75
C ASN A 516 -3.25 9.63 -26.54
N LEU A 517 -2.96 8.37 -26.21
CA LEU A 517 -1.60 7.88 -26.03
C LEU A 517 -1.50 6.39 -26.41
N ILE A 518 -0.28 5.90 -26.57
CA ILE A 518 -0.04 4.46 -26.68
C ILE A 518 0.14 3.89 -25.28
N VAL A 519 -0.59 2.82 -24.98
CA VAL A 519 -0.51 2.07 -23.72
C VAL A 519 -0.34 0.59 -24.00
N GLY A 520 0.35 -0.13 -23.12
CA GLY A 520 0.29 -1.60 -23.09
C GLY A 520 -0.94 -2.10 -22.32
N LYS A 521 -1.23 -3.41 -22.40
CA LYS A 521 -2.27 -4.05 -21.57
C LYS A 521 -2.00 -3.84 -20.08
N GLU A 522 -0.74 -3.99 -19.66
CA GLU A 522 -0.30 -3.76 -18.27
C GLU A 522 -0.54 -2.32 -17.82
N GLU A 523 0.00 -1.34 -18.56
CA GLU A 523 -0.18 0.09 -18.30
C GLU A 523 -1.67 0.48 -18.24
N PHE A 524 -2.50 -0.07 -19.12
CA PHE A 524 -3.94 0.17 -19.07
C PHE A 524 -4.58 -0.31 -17.76
N PHE A 525 -4.35 -1.56 -17.36
CA PHE A 525 -5.00 -2.13 -16.17
C PHE A 525 -4.42 -1.65 -14.84
N PHE A 526 -3.14 -1.26 -14.79
CA PHE A 526 -2.48 -0.86 -13.55
C PHE A 526 -2.32 0.64 -13.38
N ASP A 527 -2.14 1.40 -14.46
CA ASP A 527 -1.90 2.86 -14.38
C ASP A 527 -3.13 3.69 -14.83
N GLU A 528 -3.95 3.21 -15.77
CA GLU A 528 -5.04 4.01 -16.36
C GLU A 528 -6.42 3.82 -15.72
N VAL A 529 -6.75 2.61 -15.25
CA VAL A 529 -8.08 2.30 -14.69
C VAL A 529 -8.02 1.82 -13.25
N THR A 530 -8.98 2.26 -12.42
CA THR A 530 -9.09 1.88 -11.01
C THR A 530 -10.46 1.29 -10.69
N GLY A 531 -10.51 0.31 -9.77
CA GLY A 531 -11.76 -0.38 -9.42
C GLY A 531 -12.26 -1.33 -10.52
N LYS A 532 -13.37 -2.04 -10.27
CA LYS A 532 -13.94 -2.96 -11.28
C LYS A 532 -14.35 -2.18 -12.53
N GLN A 533 -14.08 -2.77 -13.69
CA GLN A 533 -14.41 -2.23 -15.00
C GLN A 533 -15.47 -3.07 -15.69
N VAL A 534 -16.26 -2.43 -16.53
CA VAL A 534 -17.06 -3.09 -17.56
C VAL A 534 -16.36 -2.88 -18.90
N ILE A 535 -16.06 -3.97 -19.59
CA ILE A 535 -15.42 -3.96 -20.91
C ILE A 535 -16.41 -4.47 -21.95
N ALA A 536 -16.74 -3.64 -22.92
CA ALA A 536 -17.48 -4.02 -24.11
C ALA A 536 -16.50 -4.33 -25.25
N ASN A 537 -16.60 -5.55 -25.78
CA ASN A 537 -15.78 -6.00 -26.91
C ASN A 537 -16.42 -5.52 -28.22
N MET A 538 -15.60 -4.94 -29.10
CA MET A 538 -16.02 -4.45 -30.40
C MET A 538 -15.20 -5.11 -31.50
N ASP A 539 -15.86 -5.90 -32.34
CA ASP A 539 -15.22 -6.44 -33.54
C ASP A 539 -15.08 -5.32 -34.58
N VAL A 540 -13.88 -5.20 -35.13
CA VAL A 540 -13.54 -4.27 -36.20
C VAL A 540 -13.54 -5.04 -37.51
N THR A 541 -14.36 -4.61 -38.47
CA THR A 541 -14.56 -5.31 -39.75
C THR A 541 -14.51 -4.35 -40.93
N GLY A 542 -14.20 -4.85 -42.13
CA GLY A 542 -14.13 -4.05 -43.36
C GLY A 542 -12.81 -4.26 -44.10
N GLU A 543 -12.11 -3.17 -44.40
CA GLU A 543 -10.76 -3.21 -44.96
C GLU A 543 -9.67 -3.39 -43.88
N LEU A 544 -10.05 -3.24 -42.61
CA LEU A 544 -9.28 -3.60 -41.44
C LEU A 544 -10.08 -4.60 -40.61
N GLU A 545 -9.39 -5.59 -40.06
CA GLU A 545 -9.98 -6.63 -39.22
C GLU A 545 -9.22 -6.70 -37.90
N GLY A 546 -9.95 -6.76 -36.78
CA GLY A 546 -9.37 -6.79 -35.44
C GLY A 546 -10.42 -6.67 -34.36
N LYS A 547 -9.98 -6.38 -33.13
CA LYS A 547 -10.87 -6.12 -31.98
C LYS A 547 -10.45 -4.85 -31.28
N SER A 548 -11.41 -4.01 -30.94
CA SER A 548 -11.25 -2.84 -30.08
C SER A 548 -12.12 -2.99 -28.84
N TYR A 549 -11.83 -2.19 -27.81
CA TYR A 549 -12.43 -2.36 -26.50
C TYR A 549 -12.90 -1.01 -25.96
N LEU A 550 -14.11 -0.99 -25.42
CA LEU A 550 -14.65 0.13 -24.65
C LEU A 550 -14.64 -0.26 -23.17
N SER A 551 -14.02 0.56 -22.33
CA SER A 551 -13.93 0.32 -20.89
C SER A 551 -14.41 1.53 -20.08
N ILE A 552 -15.17 1.25 -19.03
CA ILE A 552 -15.67 2.22 -18.07
C ILE A 552 -15.74 1.58 -16.68
N GLY A 553 -15.66 2.38 -15.61
CA GLY A 553 -15.85 1.89 -14.25
C GLY A 553 -17.22 1.24 -14.04
N LEU A 554 -17.28 0.16 -13.27
CA LEU A 554 -18.50 -0.63 -13.04
C LEU A 554 -19.63 0.22 -12.47
N ARG A 555 -19.32 1.09 -11.50
CA ARG A 555 -20.30 1.99 -10.88
C ARG A 555 -20.87 2.96 -11.91
N ASP A 556 -20.04 3.47 -12.81
CA ASP A 556 -20.47 4.40 -13.85
C ASP A 556 -21.30 3.67 -14.93
N ALA A 557 -20.93 2.45 -15.31
CA ALA A 557 -21.75 1.60 -16.18
C ALA A 557 -23.13 1.35 -15.58
N ILE A 558 -23.21 1.06 -14.27
CA ILE A 558 -24.49 0.92 -13.54
C ILE A 558 -25.29 2.21 -13.59
N ARG A 559 -24.66 3.36 -13.34
CA ARG A 559 -25.36 4.66 -13.35
C ARG A 559 -25.91 4.99 -14.74
N ILE A 560 -25.13 4.77 -15.79
CA ILE A 560 -25.53 5.10 -17.17
C ILE A 560 -26.59 4.11 -17.69
N GLY A 561 -26.38 2.81 -17.47
CA GLY A 561 -27.36 1.77 -17.80
C GLY A 561 -28.66 1.93 -17.01
N GLY A 562 -28.56 2.17 -15.70
CA GLY A 562 -29.68 2.44 -14.81
C GLY A 562 -30.49 3.68 -15.20
N THR A 563 -29.83 4.73 -15.71
CA THR A 563 -30.50 5.92 -16.24
C THR A 563 -31.33 5.58 -17.47
N LEU A 564 -30.83 4.73 -18.36
CA LEU A 564 -31.54 4.31 -19.57
C LEU A 564 -32.84 3.54 -19.25
N ILE A 565 -32.80 2.68 -18.23
CA ILE A 565 -33.99 1.93 -17.74
C ILE A 565 -34.82 2.71 -16.72
N MET A 566 -34.54 4.02 -16.55
CA MET A 566 -35.28 4.95 -15.70
C MET A 566 -35.32 4.55 -14.21
N LEU A 567 -34.23 3.99 -13.68
CA LEU A 567 -34.11 3.79 -12.23
C LEU A 567 -34.19 5.13 -11.50
N PRO A 568 -34.97 5.23 -10.40
CA PRO A 568 -34.98 6.41 -9.55
C PRO A 568 -33.58 6.74 -9.00
N SER A 569 -33.23 8.02 -8.86
CA SER A 569 -31.89 8.44 -8.44
C SER A 569 -31.42 7.81 -7.13
N SER A 570 -32.32 7.66 -6.15
CA SER A 570 -32.01 7.02 -4.86
C SER A 570 -31.73 5.51 -4.99
N GLU A 571 -32.38 4.83 -5.93
CA GLU A 571 -32.13 3.42 -6.21
C GLU A 571 -30.84 3.25 -6.97
N LEU A 572 -30.62 4.10 -7.98
CA LEU A 572 -29.41 4.14 -8.79
C LEU A 572 -28.14 4.36 -7.94
N ASP A 573 -28.18 5.24 -6.93
CA ASP A 573 -27.08 5.41 -5.98
C ASP A 573 -26.83 4.14 -5.15
N SER A 574 -27.89 3.49 -4.68
CA SER A 574 -27.80 2.25 -3.89
C SER A 574 -27.25 1.08 -4.70
N VAL A 575 -27.75 0.88 -5.92
CA VAL A 575 -27.34 -0.20 -6.83
C VAL A 575 -25.89 0.04 -7.29
N ALA A 576 -25.51 1.29 -7.58
CA ALA A 576 -24.13 1.63 -7.92
C ALA A 576 -23.16 1.45 -6.73
N ALA A 577 -23.57 1.79 -5.51
CA ALA A 577 -22.75 1.60 -4.31
C ALA A 577 -22.58 0.11 -3.95
N ALA A 578 -23.62 -0.70 -4.18
CA ALA A 578 -23.59 -2.15 -4.00
C ALA A 578 -22.87 -2.90 -5.13
N GLU A 579 -22.53 -2.21 -6.23
CA GLU A 579 -21.95 -2.80 -7.44
C GLU A 579 -22.81 -3.90 -8.06
N ASP A 580 -24.14 -3.76 -7.97
CA ASP A 580 -25.12 -4.73 -8.49
C ASP A 580 -25.39 -4.48 -9.99
N PHE A 581 -24.55 -5.08 -10.84
CA PHE A 581 -24.67 -5.01 -12.30
C PHE A 581 -25.44 -6.22 -12.83
N ASN A 582 -26.75 -6.17 -12.65
CA ASN A 582 -27.70 -7.21 -13.05
C ASN A 582 -27.99 -7.23 -14.58
N GLU A 583 -28.73 -8.24 -15.04
CA GLU A 583 -29.04 -8.44 -16.47
C GLU A 583 -29.69 -7.22 -17.13
N ASP A 584 -30.68 -6.60 -16.47
CA ASP A 584 -31.37 -5.41 -17.01
C ASP A 584 -30.40 -4.23 -17.20
N THR A 585 -29.55 -3.97 -16.20
CA THR A 585 -28.55 -2.89 -16.25
C THR A 585 -27.45 -3.20 -17.26
N GLN A 586 -27.06 -4.47 -17.36
CA GLN A 586 -26.07 -4.96 -18.32
C GLN A 586 -26.56 -4.83 -19.77
N ASP A 587 -27.82 -5.19 -20.03
CA ASP A 587 -28.44 -5.05 -21.35
C ASP A 587 -28.59 -3.57 -21.72
N ALA A 588 -29.05 -2.74 -20.78
CA ALA A 588 -29.16 -1.31 -20.97
C ALA A 588 -27.81 -0.65 -21.32
N PHE A 589 -26.77 -0.93 -20.53
CA PHE A 589 -25.43 -0.45 -20.85
C PHE A 589 -24.88 -1.07 -22.15
N GLY A 590 -25.27 -2.30 -22.47
CA GLY A 590 -24.97 -2.97 -23.73
C GLY A 590 -25.52 -2.24 -24.95
N GLU A 591 -26.72 -1.67 -24.87
CA GLU A 591 -27.30 -0.80 -25.92
C GLU A 591 -26.52 0.50 -26.08
N ILE A 592 -26.08 1.08 -24.98
CA ILE A 592 -25.24 2.30 -24.99
C ILE A 592 -23.90 2.01 -25.66
N ALA A 593 -23.24 0.91 -25.32
CA ALA A 593 -22.02 0.46 -25.97
C ALA A 593 -22.23 0.20 -27.48
N ASN A 594 -23.40 -0.27 -27.89
CA ASN A 594 -23.75 -0.48 -29.30
C ASN A 594 -23.92 0.85 -30.07
N ILE A 595 -24.55 1.86 -29.46
CA ILE A 595 -24.62 3.21 -30.03
C ILE A 595 -23.22 3.83 -30.16
N ILE A 596 -22.37 3.66 -29.15
CA ILE A 596 -20.97 4.11 -29.19
C ILE A 596 -20.24 3.44 -30.38
N ALA A 597 -20.35 2.12 -30.55
CA ALA A 597 -19.78 1.43 -31.72
C ALA A 597 -20.30 1.99 -33.07
N GLY A 598 -21.58 2.37 -33.14
CA GLY A 598 -22.17 3.05 -34.29
C GLY A 598 -21.55 4.42 -34.57
N VAL A 599 -21.30 5.23 -33.53
CA VAL A 599 -20.62 6.52 -33.64
C VAL A 599 -19.20 6.38 -34.18
N TYR A 600 -18.44 5.41 -33.67
CA TYR A 600 -17.09 5.13 -34.16
C TYR A 600 -17.10 4.64 -35.61
N THR A 601 -18.07 3.81 -35.98
CA THR A 601 -18.27 3.38 -37.38
C THR A 601 -18.50 4.59 -38.30
N ALA A 602 -19.43 5.48 -37.96
CA ALA A 602 -19.72 6.66 -38.77
C ALA A 602 -18.51 7.62 -38.86
N GLY A 603 -17.79 7.83 -37.75
CA GLY A 603 -16.60 8.68 -37.72
C GLY A 603 -15.46 8.15 -38.59
N PHE A 604 -15.18 6.85 -38.52
CA PHE A 604 -14.14 6.23 -39.35
C PHE A 604 -14.57 6.13 -40.82
N GLU A 605 -15.82 5.80 -41.15
CA GLU A 605 -16.27 5.75 -42.56
C GLU A 605 -16.21 7.12 -43.27
N GLU A 606 -16.41 8.21 -42.53
CA GLU A 606 -16.41 9.56 -43.10
C GLU A 606 -15.00 10.13 -43.30
N MET A 607 -14.09 9.88 -42.36
CA MET A 607 -12.80 10.58 -42.30
C MET A 607 -11.58 9.68 -42.48
N TYR A 608 -11.73 8.37 -42.29
CA TYR A 608 -10.63 7.42 -42.44
C TYR A 608 -10.58 6.89 -43.88
N PRO A 609 -9.38 6.79 -44.50
CA PRO A 609 -9.27 6.36 -45.90
C PRO A 609 -9.74 4.93 -46.17
N ARG A 610 -9.74 4.07 -45.15
CA ARG A 610 -10.15 2.66 -45.24
C ARG A 610 -11.52 2.49 -44.60
N LYS A 611 -12.36 1.64 -45.19
CA LYS A 611 -13.67 1.33 -44.61
C LYS A 611 -13.53 0.46 -43.37
N VAL A 612 -13.99 0.97 -42.23
CA VAL A 612 -13.91 0.31 -40.93
C VAL A 612 -15.26 0.40 -40.24
N ARG A 613 -15.75 -0.73 -39.72
CA ARG A 613 -16.99 -0.83 -38.96
C ARG A 613 -16.74 -1.50 -37.63
N PHE A 614 -17.31 -0.95 -36.57
CA PHE A 614 -17.21 -1.44 -35.19
C PHE A 614 -18.54 -2.07 -34.80
N ILE A 615 -18.50 -3.30 -34.29
CA ILE A 615 -19.68 -4.08 -33.91
C ILE A 615 -19.50 -4.57 -32.47
N LYS A 616 -20.36 -4.15 -31.54
CA LYS A 616 -20.34 -4.66 -30.16
C LYS A 616 -20.72 -6.15 -30.15
N THR A 617 -19.85 -7.00 -29.62
CA THR A 617 -20.01 -8.47 -29.65
C THR A 617 -20.21 -9.09 -28.27
N GLY A 618 -19.75 -8.42 -27.21
CA GLY A 618 -19.83 -8.95 -25.86
C GLY A 618 -19.60 -7.89 -24.81
N LEU A 619 -19.85 -8.27 -23.56
CA LEU A 619 -19.64 -7.43 -22.40
C LEU A 619 -19.19 -8.29 -21.23
N GLN A 620 -18.17 -7.84 -20.51
CA GLN A 620 -17.59 -8.56 -19.39
C GLN A 620 -17.21 -7.62 -18.24
N GLN A 621 -17.34 -8.11 -17.01
CA GLN A 621 -16.84 -7.42 -15.83
C GLN A 621 -15.42 -7.88 -15.53
N VAL A 622 -14.53 -6.94 -15.28
CA VAL A 622 -13.11 -7.21 -15.05
C VAL A 622 -12.68 -6.48 -13.78
N ALA A 623 -11.99 -7.19 -12.89
CA ALA A 623 -11.25 -6.56 -11.80
C ALA A 623 -9.80 -6.37 -12.26
N PRO A 624 -9.30 -5.13 -12.49
CA PRO A 624 -7.97 -4.89 -13.05
C PRO A 624 -6.85 -5.65 -12.33
N MET A 625 -6.88 -5.66 -10.99
CA MET A 625 -5.90 -6.35 -10.14
C MET A 625 -5.92 -7.88 -10.25
N LYS A 626 -6.90 -8.48 -10.95
CA LYS A 626 -7.00 -9.93 -11.18
C LYS A 626 -6.68 -10.33 -12.61
N VAL A 627 -6.34 -9.36 -13.48
CA VAL A 627 -6.00 -9.65 -14.87
C VAL A 627 -4.59 -10.22 -14.92
N ASP A 628 -4.45 -11.43 -15.48
CA ASP A 628 -3.16 -11.95 -15.89
C ASP A 628 -2.75 -11.26 -17.20
N ILE A 629 -1.65 -10.50 -17.16
CA ILE A 629 -1.18 -9.77 -18.34
C ILE A 629 -0.80 -10.72 -19.46
N ALA A 630 -0.26 -11.90 -19.16
CA ALA A 630 0.14 -12.87 -20.17
C ALA A 630 -1.06 -13.57 -20.86
N ASP A 631 -2.25 -13.50 -20.26
CA ASP A 631 -3.46 -14.08 -20.84
C ASP A 631 -3.99 -13.22 -22.02
N ALA A 632 -4.65 -13.84 -22.98
CA ALA A 632 -5.34 -13.14 -24.06
C ALA A 632 -6.67 -12.51 -23.61
N GLU A 633 -7.16 -12.86 -22.42
CA GLU A 633 -8.33 -12.25 -21.77
C GLU A 633 -7.89 -11.20 -20.73
N PRO A 634 -8.66 -10.12 -20.50
CA PRO A 634 -9.89 -9.74 -21.21
C PRO A 634 -9.64 -9.21 -22.64
N PHE A 635 -8.38 -8.89 -22.96
CA PHE A 635 -7.90 -8.64 -24.31
C PHE A 635 -6.40 -8.95 -24.43
N PRO A 636 -5.86 -9.16 -25.65
CA PRO A 636 -4.48 -9.57 -25.87
C PRO A 636 -3.43 -8.61 -25.31
N ASP A 637 -2.28 -9.14 -24.91
CA ASP A 637 -1.12 -8.33 -24.53
C ASP A 637 -0.42 -7.77 -25.78
N GLN A 638 -0.76 -6.54 -26.13
CA GLN A 638 -0.20 -5.79 -27.23
C GLN A 638 -0.31 -4.27 -26.97
N ASP A 639 0.29 -3.47 -27.85
CA ASP A 639 0.17 -2.01 -27.77
C ASP A 639 -1.21 -1.56 -28.27
N TYR A 640 -1.83 -0.66 -27.52
CA TYR A 640 -3.11 -0.04 -27.84
C TYR A 640 -2.95 1.47 -27.94
N TYR A 641 -3.60 2.05 -28.94
CA TYR A 641 -3.92 3.47 -28.96
C TYR A 641 -5.13 3.70 -28.05
N LEU A 642 -4.88 4.21 -26.85
CA LEU A 642 -5.88 4.57 -25.87
C LEU A 642 -6.42 5.96 -26.16
N SER A 643 -7.73 6.08 -26.20
CA SER A 643 -8.45 7.36 -26.15
C SER A 643 -9.21 7.45 -24.83
N ARG A 644 -8.83 8.39 -23.97
CA ARG A 644 -9.45 8.59 -22.65
C ARG A 644 -10.12 9.95 -22.54
N MET A 645 -11.25 9.99 -21.85
CA MET A 645 -12.07 11.21 -21.71
C MET A 645 -12.77 11.20 -20.35
N ASP A 646 -12.90 12.36 -19.72
CA ASP A 646 -13.71 12.53 -18.51
C ASP A 646 -15.18 12.54 -18.86
N LEU A 647 -15.98 11.75 -18.15
CA LEU A 647 -17.41 11.58 -18.38
C LEU A 647 -18.22 12.29 -17.29
N ALA A 648 -19.28 12.99 -17.69
CA ALA A 648 -20.28 13.49 -16.76
C ALA A 648 -21.70 13.29 -17.31
N LEU A 649 -22.63 13.02 -16.40
CA LEU A 649 -24.05 12.81 -16.67
C LEU A 649 -24.86 13.88 -15.92
N GLY A 650 -25.39 14.85 -16.67
CA GLY A 650 -26.02 16.06 -16.14
C GLY A 650 -25.03 16.87 -15.31
N THR A 651 -25.34 17.05 -14.02
CA THR A 651 -24.44 17.74 -13.07
C THR A 651 -23.51 16.79 -12.31
N HIS A 652 -23.63 15.49 -12.53
CA HIS A 652 -22.83 14.48 -11.84
C HIS A 652 -21.58 14.14 -12.66
N GLY A 653 -20.41 14.46 -12.11
CA GLY A 653 -19.14 13.95 -12.62
C GLY A 653 -19.05 12.45 -12.35
N LEU A 654 -18.78 11.68 -13.40
CA LEU A 654 -18.47 10.26 -13.33
C LEU A 654 -16.94 10.08 -13.47
N GLY A 655 -16.49 8.85 -13.67
CA GLY A 655 -15.09 8.54 -13.98
C GLY A 655 -14.72 8.84 -15.43
N LYS A 656 -13.82 8.02 -15.97
CA LYS A 656 -13.32 8.14 -17.34
C LYS A 656 -13.92 7.05 -18.24
N ILE A 657 -14.11 7.39 -19.51
CA ILE A 657 -14.41 6.43 -20.57
C ILE A 657 -13.14 6.20 -21.40
N HIS A 658 -12.85 4.92 -21.68
CA HIS A 658 -11.62 4.49 -22.35
C HIS A 658 -11.96 3.70 -23.60
N LEU A 659 -11.30 4.02 -24.71
CA LEU A 659 -11.37 3.24 -25.93
C LEU A 659 -9.99 2.81 -26.35
N LEU A 660 -9.83 1.50 -26.51
CA LEU A 660 -8.58 0.86 -26.87
C LEU A 660 -8.66 0.32 -28.29
N PHE A 661 -7.78 0.83 -29.15
CA PHE A 661 -7.60 0.33 -30.51
C PHE A 661 -6.21 -0.29 -30.60
N PRO A 662 -6.07 -1.54 -31.05
CA PRO A 662 -4.75 -2.09 -31.37
C PRO A 662 -3.90 -1.11 -32.19
N ALA A 663 -2.68 -0.82 -31.75
CA ALA A 663 -1.82 0.14 -32.43
C ALA A 663 -1.53 -0.30 -33.87
N ASP A 664 -1.42 -1.61 -34.11
CA ASP A 664 -1.15 -2.22 -35.41
C ASP A 664 -2.32 -2.08 -36.37
N LEU A 665 -3.55 -2.24 -35.87
CA LEU A 665 -4.79 -2.03 -36.60
C LEU A 665 -4.86 -0.62 -37.19
N LEU A 666 -4.39 0.39 -36.45
CA LEU A 666 -4.36 1.79 -36.89
C LEU A 666 -3.02 2.22 -37.53
N GLN A 667 -2.07 1.29 -37.69
CA GLN A 667 -0.72 1.52 -38.23
C GLN A 667 0.10 2.54 -37.40
N LEU A 668 0.02 2.42 -36.08
CA LEU A 668 0.65 3.32 -35.10
C LEU A 668 1.83 2.70 -34.33
N ASP A 669 2.21 1.45 -34.59
CA ASP A 669 3.27 0.69 -33.89
C ASP A 669 4.65 1.40 -33.83
N GLY A 670 4.90 2.35 -34.72
CA GLY A 670 6.16 3.10 -34.81
C GLY A 670 6.32 4.26 -33.82
N LEU A 671 5.29 4.59 -33.03
CA LEU A 671 5.28 5.78 -32.17
C LEU A 671 5.98 5.58 -30.81
N ARG A 672 6.12 4.33 -30.33
CA ARG A 672 6.73 4.01 -29.02
C ARG A 672 8.26 4.24 -28.98
N GLY A 673 8.86 4.73 -30.07
CA GLY A 673 10.32 4.71 -30.29
C GLY A 673 10.98 6.01 -30.75
N GLY A 674 10.52 7.22 -30.39
CA GLY A 674 11.40 8.37 -30.62
C GLY A 674 11.01 9.70 -30.00
N SER A 675 11.77 10.02 -28.96
CA SER A 675 12.12 11.37 -28.54
C SER A 675 13.57 11.44 -28.07
N ASP A 676 14.52 10.87 -28.83
CA ASP A 676 15.93 11.26 -28.72
C ASP A 676 16.65 11.01 -30.04
N GLY A 677 17.04 12.10 -30.70
CA GLY A 677 17.91 12.08 -31.87
C GLY A 677 17.48 12.99 -33.00
N ALA A 678 18.21 14.09 -33.16
CA ALA A 678 18.29 15.01 -34.30
C ALA A 678 17.31 16.21 -34.30
N ASP A 679 17.75 17.34 -33.74
CA ASP A 679 18.07 18.47 -34.62
C ASP A 679 19.06 19.47 -33.98
N ASN A 680 19.87 20.02 -34.89
CA ASN A 680 21.17 20.66 -34.74
C ASN A 680 21.24 22.00 -33.99
N GLU A 681 22.44 22.22 -33.46
CA GLU A 681 23.10 23.51 -33.26
C GLU A 681 22.92 24.48 -34.46
N ALA A 682 22.60 25.74 -34.15
CA ALA A 682 23.06 26.90 -34.89
C ALA A 682 23.11 28.10 -33.95
N GLY A 683 24.33 28.54 -33.58
CA GLY A 683 24.55 29.71 -32.75
C GLY A 683 24.43 31.04 -33.50
N VAL A 684 24.15 32.12 -32.76
CA VAL A 684 24.56 33.49 -33.10
C VAL A 684 24.92 34.25 -31.82
N SER A 685 26.11 34.85 -31.83
CA SER A 685 26.72 35.70 -30.80
C SER A 685 26.25 37.17 -30.88
N THR A 686 26.33 37.91 -29.76
CA THR A 686 26.77 39.33 -29.60
C THR A 686 26.49 39.74 -28.12
N SER A 687 27.48 39.94 -27.24
CA SER A 687 28.50 40.99 -27.06
C SER A 687 28.08 42.17 -26.15
N ALA A 688 28.78 42.27 -25.01
CA ALA A 688 29.30 43.49 -24.32
C ALA A 688 28.27 44.44 -23.65
N ALA A 689 28.51 45.21 -22.58
CA ALA A 689 29.69 45.57 -21.79
C ALA A 689 29.19 46.39 -20.56
N VAL A 690 29.74 46.20 -19.35
CA VAL A 690 30.68 47.12 -18.64
C VAL A 690 30.06 47.91 -17.46
N GLY A 691 30.78 47.83 -16.33
CA GLY A 691 30.89 48.87 -15.29
C GLY A 691 30.24 48.47 -13.97
N GLY A 692 30.94 48.27 -12.84
CA GLY A 692 32.27 48.68 -12.43
C GLY A 692 32.19 49.39 -11.08
N GLY A 693 32.96 48.92 -10.09
CA GLY A 693 33.33 49.71 -8.91
C GLY A 693 32.84 49.18 -7.55
N GLY A 694 33.71 48.46 -6.85
CA GLY A 694 33.72 48.47 -5.37
C GLY A 694 34.18 49.84 -4.81
N PRO A 695 34.31 50.02 -3.49
CA PRO A 695 35.10 49.12 -2.65
C PRO A 695 34.54 48.85 -1.23
N ALA A 696 35.31 48.02 -0.55
CA ALA A 696 35.16 47.47 0.79
C ALA A 696 35.12 48.47 1.95
N SER A 697 34.51 48.04 3.06
CA SER A 697 35.05 48.23 4.41
C SER A 697 34.51 47.15 5.34
N GLY A 698 35.39 46.30 5.87
CA GLY A 698 35.06 45.33 6.91
C GLY A 698 35.06 45.95 8.31
N GLN A 699 34.28 45.35 9.21
CA GLN A 699 34.59 45.22 10.64
C GLN A 699 33.54 44.31 11.31
N GLU A 700 33.93 43.08 11.62
CA GLU A 700 33.54 42.43 12.88
C GLU A 700 34.46 42.98 14.00
N PRO A 701 34.19 42.83 15.32
CA PRO A 701 33.31 41.85 15.97
C PRO A 701 32.50 42.38 17.19
N GLY A 702 31.53 41.58 17.68
CA GLY A 702 31.32 41.44 19.13
C GLY A 702 29.91 41.56 19.70
N ARG A 703 29.40 40.42 20.17
CA ARG A 703 28.65 40.18 21.41
C ARG A 703 27.20 40.72 21.58
N ALA A 704 26.30 39.74 21.54
CA ALA A 704 25.19 39.48 22.47
C ALA A 704 24.77 40.59 23.45
N ALA A 705 23.51 41.01 23.31
CA ALA A 705 22.62 41.28 24.44
C ALA A 705 21.17 41.12 23.97
N GLY A 706 20.41 40.27 24.67
CA GLY A 706 18.96 40.27 24.59
C GLY A 706 18.41 41.62 25.02
N GLY A 707 17.34 42.03 24.35
CA GLY A 707 16.60 43.24 24.63
C GLY A 707 15.15 42.99 24.25
N ASP A 708 14.40 42.52 25.25
CA ASP A 708 12.96 42.43 25.28
C ASP A 708 12.36 43.82 24.95
N SER A 709 11.86 43.98 23.73
CA SER A 709 11.01 45.10 23.36
C SER A 709 9.68 44.55 22.88
N SER A 710 8.87 44.11 23.84
CA SER A 710 7.41 44.03 23.71
C SER A 710 6.86 45.45 23.47
N GLY A 711 7.12 45.99 22.29
CA GLY A 711 6.24 46.98 21.69
C GLY A 711 4.94 46.25 21.36
N LEU A 712 3.82 46.74 21.88
CA LEU A 712 2.49 46.16 21.67
C LEU A 712 2.20 46.09 20.17
N LEU A 713 2.47 44.94 19.57
CA LEU A 713 2.17 44.65 18.17
C LEU A 713 0.66 44.51 18.04
N ASP A 714 0.04 45.36 17.22
CA ASP A 714 -1.41 45.36 17.02
C ASP A 714 -1.82 44.53 15.80
N ILE A 715 -1.08 44.60 14.69
CA ILE A 715 -1.49 43.97 13.43
C ILE A 715 -0.30 43.29 12.75
N LEU A 716 -0.53 42.08 12.24
CA LEU A 716 0.45 41.34 11.44
C LEU A 716 0.05 41.36 9.97
N VAL A 717 0.98 41.68 9.09
CA VAL A 717 0.79 41.60 7.63
C VAL A 717 1.72 40.49 7.14
N VAL A 718 1.15 39.45 6.55
CA VAL A 718 1.88 38.28 6.03
C VAL A 718 1.64 38.21 4.54
N GLY A 719 2.67 38.28 3.70
CA GLY A 719 2.44 38.27 2.26
C GLY A 719 3.64 37.96 1.38
N ASP A 720 3.36 37.58 0.14
CA ASP A 720 4.34 37.43 -0.94
C ASP A 720 4.30 38.60 -1.96
N ASP A 721 3.25 39.44 -1.92
CA ASP A 721 3.20 40.72 -2.62
C ASP A 721 3.74 41.86 -1.73
N ASP A 722 5.05 42.10 -1.82
CA ASP A 722 5.74 43.16 -1.05
C ASP A 722 5.18 44.58 -1.32
N ALA A 723 4.67 44.85 -2.51
CA ALA A 723 4.21 46.17 -2.90
C ALA A 723 2.86 46.49 -2.26
N GLU A 724 1.89 45.58 -2.37
CA GLU A 724 0.59 45.74 -1.73
C GLU A 724 0.68 45.56 -0.20
N ALA A 725 1.54 44.67 0.31
CA ALA A 725 1.75 44.51 1.75
C ALA A 725 2.27 45.79 2.42
N ARG A 726 3.24 46.48 1.79
CA ARG A 726 3.74 47.77 2.29
C ARG A 726 2.69 48.88 2.23
N LYS A 727 1.85 48.87 1.21
CA LYS A 727 0.77 49.84 1.04
C LYS A 727 -0.32 49.68 2.09
N ILE A 728 -0.74 48.44 2.35
CA ILE A 728 -1.68 48.09 3.43
C ILE A 728 -1.08 48.48 4.80
N ALA A 729 0.20 48.14 5.03
CA ALA A 729 0.89 48.52 6.27
C ALA A 729 1.01 50.05 6.45
N ALA A 730 1.24 50.82 5.38
CA ALA A 730 1.30 52.28 5.47
C ALA A 730 -0.04 52.88 5.92
N VAL A 731 -1.16 52.43 5.33
CA VAL A 731 -2.50 52.91 5.68
C VAL A 731 -2.89 52.50 7.10
N LEU A 732 -2.63 51.25 7.50
CA LEU A 732 -2.85 50.79 8.87
C LEU A 732 -2.00 51.60 9.88
N GLY A 733 -0.78 51.99 9.50
CA GLY A 733 0.12 52.78 10.35
C GLY A 733 -0.36 54.22 10.52
N GLU A 734 -0.90 54.84 9.47
CA GLU A 734 -1.56 56.16 9.54
C GLU A 734 -2.78 56.14 10.48
N SER A 735 -3.48 55.00 10.58
CA SER A 735 -4.58 54.76 11.51
C SER A 735 -4.14 54.48 12.95
N GLY A 736 -2.83 54.49 13.24
CA GLY A 736 -2.28 54.40 14.59
C GLY A 736 -1.98 52.99 15.10
N TYR A 737 -1.99 51.96 14.24
CA TYR A 737 -1.66 50.58 14.62
C TYR A 737 -0.17 50.28 14.50
N ALA A 738 0.37 49.53 15.47
CA ALA A 738 1.72 48.98 15.37
C ALA A 738 1.75 47.71 14.49
N ILE A 739 2.46 47.77 13.35
CA ILE A 739 2.42 46.73 12.32
C ILE A 739 3.77 46.08 12.12
N LYS A 740 3.74 44.77 11.86
CA LYS A 740 4.90 44.01 11.38
C LYS A 740 4.56 43.28 10.08
N ILE A 741 5.46 43.38 9.11
CA ILE A 741 5.36 42.67 7.83
C ILE A 741 6.25 41.42 7.90
N LEU A 742 5.70 40.27 7.49
CA LEU A 742 6.38 39.00 7.36
C LEU A 742 6.13 38.42 5.96
N SER A 743 7.06 37.59 5.49
CA SER A 743 6.91 36.78 4.28
C SER A 743 6.29 35.41 4.60
N PHE A 744 5.84 34.68 3.58
CA PHE A 744 5.36 33.30 3.74
C PHE A 744 6.42 32.32 4.27
N LYS A 745 7.70 32.67 4.18
CA LYS A 745 8.82 31.82 4.62
C LYS A 745 9.21 32.07 6.08
N ASP A 746 8.68 33.13 6.70
CA ASP A 746 9.04 33.49 8.06
C ASP A 746 8.28 32.63 9.09
N ASN A 747 8.92 32.38 10.24
CA ASN A 747 8.30 31.60 11.31
C ASN A 747 7.23 32.44 12.03
N LEU A 748 5.96 32.15 11.72
CA LEU A 748 4.78 32.82 12.27
C LEU A 748 4.58 32.55 13.77
N HIS A 749 5.04 31.41 14.30
CA HIS A 749 4.81 31.02 15.70
C HIS A 749 5.48 31.97 16.71
N GLY A 750 6.56 32.64 16.32
CA GLY A 750 7.23 33.64 17.17
C GLY A 750 6.44 34.93 17.38
N PHE A 751 5.41 35.19 16.58
CA PHE A 751 4.64 36.44 16.59
C PHE A 751 3.18 36.26 17.02
N ILE A 752 2.72 35.02 17.14
CA ILE A 752 1.30 34.67 17.35
C ILE A 752 0.84 34.51 18.82
N PRO A 753 1.66 34.62 19.90
CA PRO A 753 1.11 34.73 21.26
C PRO A 753 0.92 36.19 21.76
N GLY A 754 0.93 37.20 20.88
CA GLY A 754 0.75 38.62 21.24
C GLY A 754 -0.71 39.09 21.23
N LYS A 755 -1.00 40.26 21.85
CA LYS A 755 -2.30 40.98 21.80
C LYS A 755 -2.60 41.54 20.39
N LEU A 756 -2.54 40.70 19.37
CA LEU A 756 -2.88 41.06 18.00
C LEU A 756 -4.39 41.33 17.90
N LYS A 757 -4.74 42.31 17.06
CA LYS A 757 -6.12 42.71 16.76
C LYS A 757 -6.59 42.14 15.42
N ALA A 758 -5.70 41.96 14.45
CA ALA A 758 -6.00 41.29 13.18
C ALA A 758 -4.73 40.86 12.45
N ILE A 759 -4.91 40.00 11.44
CA ILE A 759 -3.88 39.55 10.52
C ILE A 759 -4.34 39.76 9.08
N TYR A 760 -3.50 40.40 8.26
CA TYR A 760 -3.71 40.54 6.82
C TYR A 760 -2.83 39.55 6.07
N LEU A 761 -3.45 38.69 5.27
CA LEU A 761 -2.77 37.78 4.36
C LEU A 761 -2.76 38.40 2.95
N VAL A 762 -1.62 38.91 2.49
CA VAL A 762 -1.50 39.63 1.22
C VAL A 762 -0.85 38.73 0.17
N MET A 763 -1.55 38.52 -0.93
CA MET A 763 -1.26 37.47 -1.90
C MET A 763 -1.11 38.06 -3.30
N GLN A 764 -0.01 37.73 -3.98
CA GLN A 764 0.19 38.12 -5.38
C GLN A 764 -0.80 37.39 -6.30
N GLU A 765 -1.09 36.13 -6.01
CA GLU A 765 -2.11 35.33 -6.67
C GLU A 765 -2.89 34.46 -5.67
N VAL A 766 -4.18 34.27 -5.89
CA VAL A 766 -5.00 33.39 -5.06
C VAL A 766 -4.84 31.94 -5.50
N ASN A 767 -3.94 31.21 -4.83
CA ASN A 767 -3.55 29.81 -5.09
C ASN A 767 -3.55 28.93 -3.81
N GLU A 768 -3.24 27.65 -3.96
CA GLU A 768 -3.23 26.67 -2.85
C GLU A 768 -2.19 26.98 -1.77
N GLN A 769 -1.03 27.52 -2.14
CA GLN A 769 0.02 27.88 -1.18
C GLN A 769 -0.50 28.92 -0.18
N ALA A 770 -1.20 29.93 -0.67
CA ALA A 770 -1.76 30.96 0.18
C ALA A 770 -2.93 30.47 1.05
N PHE A 771 -3.73 29.51 0.57
CA PHE A 771 -4.70 28.83 1.41
C PHE A 771 -4.04 27.99 2.52
N GLY A 772 -2.91 27.34 2.24
CA GLY A 772 -2.10 26.70 3.26
C GLY A 772 -1.64 27.66 4.36
N VAL A 773 -1.24 28.88 3.99
CA VAL A 773 -0.90 29.94 4.97
C VAL A 773 -2.13 30.42 5.74
N ALA A 774 -3.29 30.56 5.08
CA ALA A 774 -4.54 30.93 5.75
C ALA A 774 -4.95 29.92 6.82
N ILE A 775 -4.84 28.62 6.52
CA ILE A 775 -5.08 27.51 7.47
C ILE A 775 -4.10 27.60 8.64
N LYS A 776 -2.80 27.83 8.35
CA LYS A 776 -1.76 27.95 9.37
C LYS A 776 -2.00 29.13 10.31
N ILE A 777 -2.51 30.25 9.80
CA ILE A 777 -2.82 31.43 10.61
C ILE A 777 -4.08 31.20 11.45
N SER A 778 -5.15 30.68 10.85
CA SER A 778 -6.45 30.48 11.53
C SER A 778 -6.40 29.38 12.59
N SER A 779 -5.54 28.38 12.44
CA SER A 779 -5.30 27.36 13.47
C SER A 779 -4.45 27.86 14.63
N ALA A 780 -3.56 28.83 14.38
CA ALA A 780 -2.64 29.35 15.39
C ALA A 780 -3.23 30.49 16.23
N CYS A 781 -4.30 31.16 15.78
CA CYS A 781 -4.95 32.24 16.54
C CYS A 781 -6.40 32.50 16.15
N SER A 782 -7.15 33.11 17.07
CA SER A 782 -8.58 33.44 16.89
C SER A 782 -8.84 34.89 16.48
N VAL A 783 -7.82 35.62 16.00
CA VAL A 783 -7.97 37.02 15.58
C VAL A 783 -8.52 37.08 14.14
N PRO A 784 -9.24 38.15 13.77
CA PRO A 784 -9.70 38.35 12.40
C PRO A 784 -8.59 38.19 11.35
N LEU A 785 -8.79 37.26 10.42
CA LEU A 785 -7.92 37.04 9.26
C LEU A 785 -8.58 37.65 8.01
N ILE A 786 -7.91 38.63 7.41
CA ILE A 786 -8.36 39.30 6.18
C ILE A 786 -7.44 38.86 5.02
N ALA A 787 -8.01 38.28 3.97
CA ALA A 787 -7.25 37.87 2.78
C ALA A 787 -7.29 38.97 1.71
N ALA A 788 -6.13 39.47 1.31
CA ALA A 788 -5.97 40.48 0.28
C ALA A 788 -5.32 39.86 -0.96
N GLY A 789 -5.99 39.90 -2.11
CA GLY A 789 -5.44 39.30 -3.33
C GLY A 789 -6.28 39.60 -4.59
N PRO A 790 -5.75 39.35 -5.80
CA PRO A 790 -6.48 39.58 -7.04
C PRO A 790 -7.29 38.33 -7.47
N GLY A 791 -8.28 38.53 -8.34
CA GLY A 791 -8.93 37.41 -9.06
C GLY A 791 -9.80 36.48 -8.18
N TRP A 792 -10.48 37.03 -7.17
CA TRP A 792 -11.41 36.27 -6.34
C TRP A 792 -12.63 35.79 -7.14
N THR A 793 -12.88 34.48 -7.11
CA THR A 793 -14.07 33.84 -7.67
C THR A 793 -14.94 33.27 -6.55
N ARG A 794 -16.21 32.98 -6.82
CA ARG A 794 -17.13 32.40 -5.81
C ARG A 794 -16.55 31.16 -5.13
N THR A 795 -15.91 30.27 -5.90
CA THR A 795 -15.27 29.06 -5.37
C THR A 795 -14.08 29.38 -4.46
N LYS A 796 -13.23 30.34 -4.86
CA LYS A 796 -12.07 30.79 -4.05
C LYS A 796 -12.51 31.47 -2.75
N VAL A 797 -13.59 32.25 -2.78
CA VAL A 797 -14.18 32.89 -1.59
C VAL A 797 -14.72 31.83 -0.62
N ILE A 798 -15.49 30.85 -1.09
CA ILE A 798 -16.01 29.76 -0.25
C ILE A 798 -14.86 28.98 0.38
N LYS A 799 -13.79 28.71 -0.40
CA LYS A 799 -12.60 28.01 0.08
C LYS A 799 -11.85 28.83 1.15
N ALA A 800 -11.66 30.13 0.94
CA ALA A 800 -11.05 31.03 1.92
C ALA A 800 -11.83 31.07 3.25
N VAL A 801 -13.16 31.19 3.18
CA VAL A 801 -14.03 31.22 4.37
C VAL A 801 -13.98 29.91 5.13
N LYS A 802 -13.95 28.76 4.43
CA LYS A 802 -13.75 27.44 5.06
C LYS A 802 -12.43 27.36 5.84
N TYR A 803 -11.41 28.10 5.43
CA TYR A 803 -10.10 28.15 6.06
C TYR A 803 -9.94 29.26 7.10
N GLY A 804 -11.04 29.89 7.52
CA GLY A 804 -11.05 30.86 8.62
C GLY A 804 -10.78 32.31 8.19
N VAL A 805 -10.75 32.60 6.88
CA VAL A 805 -10.73 33.99 6.39
C VAL A 805 -12.09 34.63 6.68
N ARG A 806 -12.06 35.76 7.40
CA ARG A 806 -13.26 36.48 7.84
C ARG A 806 -13.72 37.54 6.85
N ASP A 807 -12.78 38.15 6.14
CA ASP A 807 -13.08 39.16 5.12
C ASP A 807 -12.04 39.14 3.99
N ILE A 808 -12.41 39.70 2.84
CA ILE A 808 -11.60 39.71 1.62
C ILE A 808 -11.41 41.12 1.10
N LEU A 809 -10.16 41.48 0.82
CA LEU A 809 -9.78 42.74 0.20
C LEU A 809 -9.30 42.49 -1.24
N LEU A 810 -9.92 43.16 -2.22
CA LEU A 810 -9.51 43.03 -3.62
C LEU A 810 -8.25 43.86 -3.88
N THR A 811 -7.18 43.24 -4.38
CA THR A 811 -5.95 43.94 -4.78
C THR A 811 -5.86 44.14 -6.30
N PRO A 812 -5.28 45.26 -6.78
CA PRO A 812 -4.69 46.36 -6.00
C PRO A 812 -5.74 47.22 -5.31
N ALA A 813 -5.64 47.39 -3.99
CA ALA A 813 -6.68 48.04 -3.18
C ALA A 813 -6.46 49.55 -3.13
N SER A 814 -7.51 50.39 -3.21
CA SER A 814 -7.32 51.83 -2.99
C SER A 814 -7.11 52.14 -1.50
N GLN A 815 -6.59 53.33 -1.17
CA GLN A 815 -6.49 53.74 0.24
C GLN A 815 -7.87 53.86 0.92
N GLU A 816 -8.93 54.14 0.15
CA GLU A 816 -10.30 54.21 0.67
C GLU A 816 -10.82 52.80 1.00
N ASP A 817 -10.60 51.82 0.11
CA ASP A 817 -10.99 50.41 0.33
C ASP A 817 -10.31 49.81 1.57
N ILE A 818 -9.01 50.11 1.76
CA ILE A 818 -8.26 49.65 2.95
C ILE A 818 -8.84 50.29 4.22
N ARG A 819 -9.18 51.59 4.20
CA ARG A 819 -9.77 52.29 5.36
C ARG A 819 -11.17 51.78 5.68
N GLU A 820 -11.99 51.48 4.69
CA GLU A 820 -13.30 50.87 4.88
C GLU A 820 -13.18 49.48 5.51
N ASN A 821 -12.27 48.63 4.99
CA ASN A 821 -12.00 47.32 5.54
C ASN A 821 -11.52 47.36 7.01
N ILE A 822 -10.66 48.34 7.36
CA ILE A 822 -10.25 48.60 8.74
C ILE A 822 -11.46 48.93 9.62
N ASN A 823 -12.32 49.84 9.19
CA ASN A 823 -13.47 50.25 10.00
C ASN A 823 -14.45 49.08 10.24
N SER A 824 -14.70 48.27 9.21
CA SER A 824 -15.61 47.12 9.29
C SER A 824 -15.08 45.98 10.18
N ASN A 825 -13.77 45.74 10.19
CA ASN A 825 -13.19 44.58 10.90
C ASN A 825 -12.56 44.91 12.26
N LEU A 826 -12.10 46.16 12.46
CA LEU A 826 -11.30 46.54 13.63
C LEU A 826 -11.98 47.55 14.58
N LEU A 827 -12.99 48.32 14.13
CA LEU A 827 -13.70 49.28 14.99
C LEU A 827 -15.00 48.73 15.58
N GLU A 828 -15.75 47.85 14.89
CA GLU A 828 -16.97 47.24 15.45
C GLU A 828 -16.71 46.27 16.61
N MET A 829 -15.47 45.78 16.77
CA MET A 829 -15.10 44.86 17.87
C MET A 829 -14.64 45.56 19.16
N ALA A 830 -14.60 46.91 19.18
CA ALA A 830 -14.24 47.70 20.36
C ALA A 830 -15.46 48.32 21.09
N ALA A 831 -16.68 48.07 20.60
CA ALA A 831 -17.96 48.40 21.24
C ALA A 831 -18.63 47.13 21.74
#